data_AF-A0A7J6LRG2-F1
#
_entry.id   AF-A0A7J6LRG2-F1
#
_cell.length_a   1.000
_cell.length_b   1.000
_cell.length_c   1.000
_cell.angle_alpha   90.00
_cell.angle_beta   90.00
_cell.angle_gamma   90.00
#
_symmetry.space_group_name_H-M   'P 1'
#
loop_
_entity.id
_entity.type
_entity.pdbx_description
1 polymer ?
#
loop_
_entity_poly.entity_id
_entity_poly.type
_entity_poly.pdbx_seq_one_letter_code
_entity_poly.pdbx_strand_id
1 'polypeptide(L)'
;MTDDNSSSNLLDSHVHVREYDIHLQPNFDTFRFEGSSRIALDVTEPTKVIKLHAKELAISAGVTLEYPSSGKTYHTDSVAVSEKNTTCTFCFTEELPTGPAVLNVDYVGTLNDQMAGLYRSAYVDQYGKPKHLLCTQMEAIDARRAFPCIDEPGAKAVFRITVTTEAHRQVISNMPEASRALLPAERHGSLMQKVTFMPSPLMSPYLMALVVGEFEFLQSATKRGTLVRVLATPGSKDQCHFALDVATRVLEWYEKFFGLPYPLPKLDLVAIPDFACGAMENWGLVTFREVDLLCDPAKVSVGTRKRVATVVSHELAHQWFGNLVTMEWWDDLWLNEGFATFMENLSADALFPELGLWNMYVSSDLESAFHLDGMRSSHPIKVPISAAEDVDEVFDAISYEKGCAIVRTLWAVLGPDAFQKGVQIYMDRHQYKNTQTSDLWKAFEEASGQPVKEMMDSWTDQMGYPVLEVGPRDSNGNCKVTQSWFLSDGSVKEGDEEKKWVVPILIGDERTPAGEMGRLTMMREKSETVNVGNARWVALNYGSWVPYRVHYASPEMRGALAKAVAHRSLPVPDKIQLLATTRALAKAKRLTVCEALQLLTFYKSEGDADVWDAIAITVSALDIICEGVGRGSEMNKLVTELIEGPLARIGWDSKPTDESKTRQLRSTLVNLASKYCHTNKEMVENACQRAQAYLEDPSSLPADIRRSVLKLALAGGGDFWTALKERAERYDVTKTEVVDIYASLGYVKDNRLKQRTLEWSLNPIVRPSDYYTVMGSVRASSSEGGDMAWNFLITRFDDVKARVSSACSSLLTSVFYSCAGGSTDASRADTLERMRVEKRLSAIGRSLSQLMESIRSNATAVEHARESDVTMDEFWNPEALVAFVRRSVSRKVMDASMWNGVAARSMAMGDVLSGRQFAAVVRGFNKMNFGHSDIYPFLESFVPPRLPRFTPVDLSHLISGYVHVAHRDDEGFLVACADDLSCDRRKLASSVGNVHATNDWYAWENLLVAYADASVKHKKLFEVAAPKLYNNVHFIKGRNCARILRALIKCGFIHKRLVAGLRKALPTMSCSTDELQEICRLLNSMGIHDEFADKLLRYRKAEVLDDVVS
;
A
#
# COMPACT_ATOMS: atom_id res chain seq x y z
N MET A 1 -34.52 -29.76 -10.98
CA MET A 1 -33.26 -30.37 -10.53
C MET A 1 -33.21 -30.08 -9.05
N THR A 2 -33.47 -31.10 -8.23
CA THR A 2 -33.55 -30.99 -6.77
C THR A 2 -32.18 -30.65 -6.20
N ASP A 3 -32.16 -29.62 -5.35
CA ASP A 3 -31.03 -29.16 -4.56
C ASP A 3 -30.43 -30.31 -3.75
N ASP A 4 -29.15 -30.59 -4.01
CA ASP A 4 -28.28 -31.41 -3.17
C ASP A 4 -27.05 -30.55 -2.87
N ASN A 5 -27.27 -29.52 -2.04
CA ASN A 5 -26.31 -28.44 -1.78
C ASN A 5 -25.70 -28.55 -0.36
N SER A 6 -25.57 -29.77 0.18
CA SER A 6 -25.05 -29.97 1.54
C SER A 6 -24.29 -31.30 1.76
N SER A 7 -23.36 -31.66 0.88
CA SER A 7 -22.39 -32.72 1.22
C SER A 7 -20.97 -32.15 1.19
N SER A 8 -20.30 -32.16 2.35
CA SER A 8 -18.85 -31.99 2.41
C SER A 8 -18.20 -33.12 1.62
N ASN A 9 -17.24 -32.80 0.75
CA ASN A 9 -16.47 -33.80 -0.01
C ASN A 9 -15.45 -34.58 0.86
N LEU A 10 -15.51 -34.48 2.19
CA LEU A 10 -14.66 -35.25 3.11
C LEU A 10 -14.87 -36.75 2.88
N LEU A 11 -13.79 -37.52 2.96
CA LEU A 11 -13.88 -38.97 2.89
C LEU A 11 -14.54 -39.54 4.16
N ASP A 12 -15.20 -40.68 4.01
CA ASP A 12 -15.91 -41.34 5.10
C ASP A 12 -14.95 -41.74 6.25
N SER A 13 -15.39 -41.54 7.49
CA SER A 13 -14.57 -41.72 8.71
C SER A 13 -14.23 -43.17 9.10
N HIS A 14 -14.68 -44.18 8.33
CA HIS A 14 -14.51 -45.59 8.71
C HIS A 14 -13.13 -46.19 8.39
N VAL A 15 -12.22 -45.39 7.82
CA VAL A 15 -10.83 -45.78 7.53
C VAL A 15 -9.86 -44.73 8.07
N HIS A 16 -8.90 -45.17 8.89
CA HIS A 16 -7.80 -44.32 9.35
C HIS A 16 -6.46 -44.85 8.84
N VAL A 17 -5.70 -44.04 8.12
CA VAL A 17 -4.39 -44.46 7.58
C VAL A 17 -3.28 -44.15 8.58
N ARG A 18 -2.40 -45.13 8.82
CA ARG A 18 -1.25 -45.01 9.72
C ARG A 18 0.07 -44.81 9.00
N GLU A 19 0.28 -45.52 7.90
CA GLU A 19 1.53 -45.50 7.15
C GLU A 19 1.29 -45.69 5.65
N TYR A 20 2.00 -44.90 4.84
CA TYR A 20 2.15 -45.08 3.40
C TYR A 20 3.58 -45.53 3.10
N ASP A 21 3.73 -46.73 2.52
CA ASP A 21 4.99 -47.19 1.92
C ASP A 21 4.88 -47.11 0.40
N ILE A 22 5.59 -46.14 -0.18
CA ILE A 22 5.43 -45.68 -1.56
C ILE A 22 6.73 -45.96 -2.32
N HIS A 23 6.62 -46.73 -3.40
CA HIS A 23 7.69 -46.91 -4.37
C HIS A 23 7.31 -46.23 -5.69
N LEU A 24 8.14 -45.27 -6.13
CA LEU A 24 8.01 -44.57 -7.41
C LEU A 24 9.15 -44.93 -8.37
N GLN A 25 8.81 -45.14 -9.63
CA GLN A 25 9.76 -45.35 -10.72
C GLN A 25 9.46 -44.38 -11.87
N PRO A 26 10.02 -43.15 -11.83
CA PRO A 26 9.82 -42.18 -12.89
C PRO A 26 10.64 -42.51 -14.15
N ASN A 27 10.08 -42.14 -15.31
CA ASN A 27 10.71 -42.27 -16.62
C ASN A 27 10.79 -40.88 -17.29
N PHE A 28 12.02 -40.38 -17.48
CA PHE A 28 12.30 -39.06 -18.03
C PHE A 28 12.15 -38.96 -19.56
N ASP A 29 11.99 -40.08 -20.27
CA ASP A 29 11.78 -40.10 -21.72
C ASP A 29 10.30 -40.04 -22.08
N THR A 30 9.47 -40.78 -21.33
CA THR A 30 8.01 -40.87 -21.54
C THR A 30 7.23 -39.89 -20.67
N PHE A 31 7.88 -39.28 -19.68
CA PHE A 31 7.26 -38.43 -18.67
C PHE A 31 6.07 -39.09 -17.96
N ARG A 32 6.22 -40.37 -17.64
CA ARG A 32 5.30 -41.14 -16.79
C ARG A 32 6.04 -41.71 -15.61
N PHE A 33 5.31 -42.16 -14.61
CA PHE A 33 5.89 -42.91 -13.50
C PHE A 33 5.02 -44.10 -13.14
N GLU A 34 5.65 -45.21 -12.82
CA GLU A 34 5.01 -46.36 -12.18
C GLU A 34 5.09 -46.16 -10.67
N GLY A 35 3.99 -46.44 -9.97
CA GLY A 35 3.88 -46.31 -8.53
C GLY A 35 3.26 -47.56 -7.90
N SER A 36 3.76 -47.91 -6.71
CA SER A 36 3.18 -48.94 -5.86
C SER A 36 3.07 -48.39 -4.45
N SER A 37 1.87 -48.46 -3.86
CA SER A 37 1.58 -48.01 -2.51
C SER A 37 1.09 -49.16 -1.67
N ARG A 38 1.77 -49.41 -0.54
CA ARG A 38 1.34 -50.30 0.53
C ARG A 38 0.86 -49.44 1.70
N ILE A 39 -0.45 -49.39 1.88
CA ILE A 39 -1.12 -48.44 2.78
C ILE A 39 -1.60 -49.19 4.02
N ALA A 40 -0.91 -49.00 5.15
CA ALA A 40 -1.32 -49.56 6.42
C ALA A 40 -2.44 -48.72 7.03
N LEU A 41 -3.61 -49.32 7.24
CA LEU A 41 -4.82 -48.62 7.68
C LEU A 41 -5.57 -49.41 8.76
N ASP A 42 -6.47 -48.73 9.46
CA ASP A 42 -7.45 -49.31 10.36
C ASP A 42 -8.84 -49.18 9.77
N VAL A 43 -9.53 -50.31 9.63
CA VAL A 43 -10.97 -50.34 9.35
C VAL A 43 -11.70 -50.21 10.68
N THR A 44 -12.35 -49.09 10.92
CA THR A 44 -12.99 -48.80 12.22
C THR A 44 -14.42 -49.31 12.30
N GLU A 45 -15.08 -49.50 11.15
CA GLU A 45 -16.42 -50.10 11.03
C GLU A 45 -16.47 -51.13 9.89
N PRO A 46 -17.23 -52.24 10.03
CA PRO A 46 -17.37 -53.21 8.95
C PRO A 46 -17.87 -52.56 7.66
N THR A 47 -17.19 -52.80 6.55
CA THR A 47 -17.50 -52.15 5.27
C THR A 47 -17.17 -53.05 4.09
N LYS A 48 -17.76 -52.79 2.93
CA LYS A 48 -17.37 -53.39 1.65
C LYS A 48 -16.60 -52.43 0.75
N VAL A 49 -16.35 -51.21 1.23
CA VAL A 49 -15.84 -50.13 0.40
C VAL A 49 -14.75 -49.37 1.15
N ILE A 50 -13.61 -49.22 0.48
CA ILE A 50 -12.56 -48.27 0.87
C ILE A 50 -12.51 -47.20 -0.22
N LYS A 51 -12.58 -45.93 0.16
CA LYS A 51 -12.47 -44.79 -0.75
C LYS A 51 -11.26 -43.95 -0.36
N LEU A 52 -10.48 -43.53 -1.35
CA LEU A 52 -9.33 -42.63 -1.21
C LEU A 52 -9.42 -41.50 -2.24
N HIS A 53 -8.62 -40.45 -2.08
CA HIS A 53 -8.39 -39.44 -3.10
C HIS A 53 -7.42 -39.96 -4.18
N ALA A 54 -7.72 -39.68 -5.44
CA ALA A 54 -6.85 -39.95 -6.59
C ALA A 54 -7.22 -39.03 -7.75
N LYS A 55 -6.22 -38.43 -8.42
CA LYS A 55 -6.42 -37.53 -9.57
C LYS A 55 -5.36 -37.82 -10.63
N GLU A 56 -5.79 -38.02 -11.87
CA GLU A 56 -4.90 -38.33 -13.00
C GLU A 56 -3.98 -39.56 -12.77
N LEU A 57 -4.45 -40.52 -11.97
CA LEU A 57 -3.80 -41.81 -11.73
C LEU A 57 -4.59 -42.94 -12.38
N ALA A 58 -3.91 -43.77 -13.17
CA ALA A 58 -4.45 -45.01 -13.69
C ALA A 58 -4.21 -46.13 -12.66
N ILE A 59 -5.24 -46.51 -11.91
CA ILE A 59 -5.16 -47.55 -10.87
C ILE A 59 -5.33 -48.94 -11.47
N SER A 60 -4.47 -49.88 -11.07
CA SER A 60 -4.54 -51.28 -11.51
C SER A 60 -5.76 -51.99 -10.92
N ALA A 61 -6.34 -52.95 -11.65
CA ALA A 61 -7.49 -53.72 -11.18
C ALA A 61 -7.15 -54.74 -10.07
N GLY A 62 -5.88 -55.11 -9.91
CA GLY A 62 -5.41 -56.16 -8.99
C GLY A 62 -5.17 -55.69 -7.55
N VAL A 63 -6.01 -54.80 -7.02
CA VAL A 63 -5.85 -54.26 -5.66
C VAL A 63 -6.20 -55.33 -4.62
N THR A 64 -5.38 -55.41 -3.57
CA THR A 64 -5.57 -56.37 -2.47
C THR A 64 -5.59 -55.68 -1.13
N LEU A 65 -6.36 -56.22 -0.19
CA LEU A 65 -6.36 -55.81 1.22
C LEU A 65 -6.01 -57.01 2.10
N GLU A 66 -4.91 -56.91 2.82
CA GLU A 66 -4.38 -57.97 3.69
C GLU A 66 -4.65 -57.66 5.16
N TYR A 67 -5.08 -58.65 5.93
CA TYR A 67 -5.16 -58.57 7.39
C TYR A 67 -4.01 -59.37 8.01
N PRO A 68 -2.91 -58.72 8.44
CA PRO A 68 -1.73 -59.42 8.92
C PRO A 68 -1.98 -60.34 10.12
N SER A 69 -2.95 -59.99 10.97
CA SER A 69 -3.32 -60.76 12.17
C SER A 69 -3.96 -62.11 11.86
N SER A 70 -4.71 -62.21 10.76
CA SER A 70 -5.40 -63.44 10.34
C SER A 70 -4.75 -64.13 9.15
N GLY A 71 -3.86 -63.43 8.44
CA GLY A 71 -3.30 -63.88 7.17
C GLY A 71 -4.31 -63.90 6.01
N LYS A 72 -5.51 -63.34 6.20
CA LYS A 72 -6.55 -63.30 5.17
C LYS A 72 -6.29 -62.14 4.20
N THR A 73 -6.37 -62.43 2.90
CA THR A 73 -6.30 -61.44 1.82
C THR A 73 -7.66 -61.34 1.13
N TYR A 74 -8.12 -60.12 0.96
CA TYR A 74 -9.31 -59.76 0.21
C TYR A 74 -8.91 -59.14 -1.13
N HIS A 75 -9.65 -59.45 -2.17
CA HIS A 75 -9.46 -58.88 -3.51
C HIS A 75 -10.59 -57.93 -3.83
N THR A 76 -10.28 -56.83 -4.53
CA THR A 76 -11.31 -55.95 -5.04
C THR A 76 -12.13 -56.63 -6.13
N ASP A 77 -13.45 -56.54 -6.03
CA ASP A 77 -14.39 -56.89 -7.10
C ASP A 77 -14.34 -55.86 -8.23
N SER A 78 -14.28 -54.59 -7.87
CA SER A 78 -14.17 -53.48 -8.81
C SER A 78 -13.37 -52.32 -8.22
N VAL A 79 -12.71 -51.58 -9.12
CA VAL A 79 -12.01 -50.33 -8.83
C VAL A 79 -12.62 -49.26 -9.72
N ALA A 80 -13.13 -48.18 -9.10
CA ALA A 80 -13.72 -47.06 -9.81
C ALA A 80 -12.94 -45.78 -9.52
N VAL A 81 -12.56 -45.03 -10.56
CA VAL A 81 -11.91 -43.72 -10.45
C VAL A 81 -12.88 -42.65 -10.92
N SER A 82 -13.11 -41.63 -10.10
CA SER A 82 -13.94 -40.48 -10.41
C SER A 82 -13.05 -39.26 -10.61
N GLU A 83 -12.90 -38.80 -11.86
CA GLU A 83 -12.17 -37.57 -12.17
C GLU A 83 -12.86 -36.34 -11.57
N LYS A 84 -14.20 -36.30 -11.64
CA LYS A 84 -15.00 -35.17 -11.13
C LYS A 84 -14.82 -34.97 -9.62
N ASN A 85 -14.85 -36.07 -8.86
CA ASN A 85 -14.75 -36.01 -7.40
C ASN A 85 -13.31 -36.23 -6.92
N THR A 86 -12.35 -36.43 -7.84
CA THR A 86 -10.94 -36.72 -7.55
C THR A 86 -10.73 -37.87 -6.53
N THR A 87 -11.49 -38.96 -6.70
CA THR A 87 -11.49 -40.12 -5.79
C THR A 87 -11.31 -41.44 -6.52
N CYS A 88 -10.78 -42.44 -5.83
CA CYS A 88 -10.84 -43.84 -6.22
C CYS A 88 -11.57 -44.68 -5.16
N THR A 89 -12.39 -45.62 -5.60
CA THR A 89 -13.22 -46.48 -4.75
C THR A 89 -12.88 -47.94 -5.02
N PHE A 90 -12.57 -48.67 -3.95
CA PHE A 90 -12.24 -50.10 -3.95
C PHE A 90 -13.42 -50.86 -3.34
N CYS A 91 -14.12 -51.65 -4.16
CA CYS A 91 -15.26 -52.44 -3.72
C CYS A 91 -14.84 -53.89 -3.50
N PHE A 92 -15.27 -54.50 -2.40
CA PHE A 92 -14.98 -55.87 -2.01
C PHE A 92 -16.27 -56.71 -2.02
N THR A 93 -16.17 -57.99 -2.41
CA THR A 93 -17.32 -58.91 -2.42
C THR A 93 -17.80 -59.23 -1.00
N GLU A 94 -16.85 -59.47 -0.11
CA GLU A 94 -17.05 -59.75 1.31
C GLU A 94 -16.98 -58.48 2.16
N GLU A 95 -17.69 -58.49 3.29
CA GLU A 95 -17.55 -57.44 4.30
C GLU A 95 -16.19 -57.56 5.00
N LEU A 96 -15.49 -56.43 5.06
CA LEU A 96 -14.20 -56.27 5.69
C LEU A 96 -14.38 -56.16 7.21
N PRO A 97 -13.71 -56.98 8.02
CA PRO A 97 -13.80 -56.88 9.47
C PRO A 97 -13.08 -55.63 9.99
N THR A 98 -13.41 -55.21 11.21
CA THR A 98 -12.67 -54.11 11.86
C THR A 98 -11.26 -54.53 12.23
N GLY A 99 -10.35 -53.55 12.26
CA GLY A 99 -8.97 -53.70 12.71
C GLY A 99 -7.91 -53.36 11.67
N PRO A 100 -6.64 -53.68 11.98
CA PRO A 100 -5.50 -53.29 11.16
C PRO A 100 -5.42 -54.12 9.86
N ALA A 101 -5.32 -53.43 8.74
CA ALA A 101 -5.16 -54.01 7.41
C ALA A 101 -4.10 -53.25 6.59
N VAL A 102 -3.75 -53.82 5.45
CA VAL A 102 -2.81 -53.24 4.49
C VAL A 102 -3.39 -53.32 3.08
N LEU A 103 -3.62 -52.16 2.46
CA LEU A 103 -4.10 -52.05 1.09
C LEU A 103 -2.90 -51.91 0.14
N ASN A 104 -2.78 -52.80 -0.85
CA ASN A 104 -1.74 -52.75 -1.87
C ASN A 104 -2.33 -52.23 -3.19
N VAL A 105 -1.78 -51.12 -3.69
CA VAL A 105 -2.29 -50.43 -4.88
C VAL A 105 -1.14 -50.12 -5.84
N ASP A 106 -1.21 -50.68 -7.05
CA ASP A 106 -0.31 -50.34 -8.16
C ASP A 106 -0.99 -49.37 -9.11
N TYR A 107 -0.26 -48.37 -9.59
CA TYR A 107 -0.79 -47.29 -10.43
C TYR A 107 0.26 -46.71 -11.37
N VAL A 108 -0.22 -45.99 -12.39
CA VAL A 108 0.62 -45.21 -13.30
C VAL A 108 0.13 -43.78 -13.33
N GLY A 109 1.05 -42.84 -13.11
CA GLY A 109 0.79 -41.41 -13.21
C GLY A 109 1.58 -40.74 -14.34
N THR A 110 1.39 -39.43 -14.45
CA THR A 110 2.04 -38.59 -15.46
C THR A 110 2.91 -37.53 -14.79
N LEU A 111 4.14 -37.38 -15.27
CA LEU A 111 5.03 -36.27 -14.90
C LEU A 111 4.62 -35.04 -15.73
N ASN A 112 3.54 -34.39 -15.27
CA ASN A 112 2.94 -33.23 -15.93
C ASN A 112 3.86 -31.99 -15.86
N ASP A 113 3.46 -30.92 -16.54
CA ASP A 113 4.11 -29.59 -16.53
C ASP A 113 3.18 -28.50 -15.93
N GLN A 114 2.23 -28.90 -15.10
CA GLN A 114 1.25 -28.03 -14.43
C GLN A 114 1.77 -27.45 -13.11
N MET A 115 2.98 -27.84 -12.67
CA MET A 115 3.57 -27.49 -11.37
C MET A 115 2.75 -27.97 -10.15
N ALA A 116 2.07 -29.12 -10.30
CA ALA A 116 1.20 -29.72 -9.27
C ALA A 116 1.35 -31.27 -9.25
N GLY A 117 1.24 -31.86 -8.06
CA GLY A 117 1.52 -33.28 -7.83
C GLY A 117 3.00 -33.61 -7.99
N LEU A 118 3.33 -34.76 -8.56
CA LEU A 118 4.69 -35.10 -9.01
C LEU A 118 4.84 -34.68 -10.48
N TYR A 119 5.64 -33.65 -10.74
CA TYR A 119 5.73 -32.99 -12.05
C TYR A 119 7.18 -32.82 -12.52
N ARG A 120 7.37 -32.49 -13.81
CA ARG A 120 8.67 -32.19 -14.41
C ARG A 120 8.91 -30.69 -14.47
N SER A 121 10.13 -30.25 -14.18
CA SER A 121 10.60 -28.89 -14.45
C SER A 121 11.78 -28.93 -15.42
N ALA A 122 11.83 -27.96 -16.33
CA ALA A 122 12.84 -27.84 -17.35
C ALA A 122 13.83 -26.72 -17.03
N TYR A 123 15.11 -26.95 -17.32
CA TYR A 123 16.13 -25.92 -17.23
C TYR A 123 17.19 -26.09 -18.32
N VAL A 124 18.05 -25.08 -18.44
CA VAL A 124 19.21 -25.11 -19.32
C VAL A 124 20.45 -25.13 -18.43
N ASP A 125 21.32 -26.12 -18.63
CA ASP A 125 22.56 -26.22 -17.86
C ASP A 125 23.59 -25.13 -18.23
N GLN A 126 24.70 -25.05 -17.50
CA GLN A 126 25.75 -24.06 -17.78
C GLN A 126 26.42 -24.21 -19.16
N TYR A 127 26.13 -25.29 -19.90
CA TYR A 127 26.65 -25.56 -21.24
C TYR A 127 25.60 -25.34 -22.33
N GLY A 128 24.42 -24.81 -22.00
CA GLY A 128 23.36 -24.52 -22.94
C GLY A 128 22.49 -25.73 -23.32
N LYS A 129 22.56 -26.85 -22.58
CA LYS A 129 21.76 -28.05 -22.89
C LYS A 129 20.46 -28.08 -22.10
N PRO A 130 19.33 -28.44 -22.73
CA PRO A 130 18.07 -28.63 -22.03
C PRO A 130 18.15 -29.87 -21.13
N LYS A 131 17.66 -29.72 -19.91
CA LYS A 131 17.63 -30.74 -18.87
C LYS A 131 16.27 -30.74 -18.18
N HIS A 132 15.94 -31.87 -17.56
CA HIS A 132 14.74 -32.02 -16.75
C HIS A 132 15.10 -32.52 -15.35
N LEU A 133 14.36 -32.02 -14.37
CA LEU A 133 14.28 -32.53 -13.02
C LEU A 133 12.82 -32.82 -12.67
N LEU A 134 12.60 -33.60 -11.61
CA LEU A 134 11.28 -33.83 -11.03
C LEU A 134 11.18 -33.15 -9.68
N CYS A 135 10.00 -32.65 -9.37
CA CYS A 135 9.66 -32.01 -8.12
C CYS A 135 8.22 -32.38 -7.75
N THR A 136 7.89 -32.23 -6.48
CA THR A 136 6.52 -32.33 -5.98
C THR A 136 6.01 -30.97 -5.53
N GLN A 137 4.73 -30.67 -5.78
CA GLN A 137 3.96 -29.62 -5.12
C GLN A 137 2.60 -30.23 -4.78
N MET A 138 2.31 -30.42 -3.49
CA MET A 138 1.13 -31.18 -3.06
C MET A 138 0.10 -30.35 -2.30
N GLU A 139 0.47 -29.18 -1.77
CA GLU A 139 -0.50 -28.28 -1.15
C GLU A 139 -1.35 -27.58 -2.23
N ALA A 140 -2.67 -27.49 -2.06
CA ALA A 140 -3.46 -28.00 -0.92
C ALA A 140 -3.90 -29.47 -1.03
N ILE A 141 -4.17 -29.93 -2.26
CA ILE A 141 -4.88 -31.19 -2.51
C ILE A 141 -4.32 -31.96 -3.71
N ASP A 142 -3.02 -31.92 -3.90
CA ASP A 142 -2.35 -32.54 -5.06
C ASP A 142 -1.45 -33.72 -4.69
N ALA A 143 -1.40 -34.16 -3.42
CA ALA A 143 -0.79 -35.45 -3.08
C ALA A 143 -1.50 -36.59 -3.81
N ARG A 144 -2.82 -36.47 -4.00
CA ARG A 144 -3.66 -37.39 -4.78
C ARG A 144 -3.27 -37.54 -6.25
N ARG A 145 -2.40 -36.69 -6.79
CA ARG A 145 -1.81 -36.83 -8.15
C ARG A 145 -0.52 -37.65 -8.18
N ALA A 146 0.12 -37.82 -7.03
CA ALA A 146 1.35 -38.59 -6.91
C ALA A 146 1.05 -40.03 -6.46
N PHE A 147 0.10 -40.23 -5.54
CA PHE A 147 -0.29 -41.53 -5.02
C PHE A 147 -1.72 -41.52 -4.45
N PRO A 148 -2.46 -42.65 -4.45
CA PRO A 148 -3.78 -42.73 -3.81
C PRO A 148 -3.67 -42.57 -2.29
N CYS A 149 -4.43 -41.63 -1.70
CA CYS A 149 -4.33 -41.31 -0.26
C CYS A 149 -5.59 -40.64 0.30
N ILE A 150 -5.71 -40.54 1.63
CA ILE A 150 -6.65 -39.60 2.26
C ILE A 150 -5.98 -38.22 2.26
N ASP A 151 -6.12 -37.50 1.15
CA ASP A 151 -5.51 -36.19 0.89
C ASP A 151 -6.24 -35.04 1.62
N GLU A 152 -6.20 -35.08 2.95
CA GLU A 152 -6.78 -34.12 3.89
C GLU A 152 -5.74 -33.76 4.97
N PRO A 153 -5.64 -32.49 5.44
CA PRO A 153 -4.59 -32.07 6.37
C PRO A 153 -4.70 -32.77 7.74
N GLY A 154 -5.91 -33.12 8.18
CA GLY A 154 -6.17 -33.90 9.39
C GLY A 154 -5.69 -35.36 9.34
N ALA A 155 -5.48 -35.92 8.14
CA ALA A 155 -5.16 -37.33 7.95
C ALA A 155 -3.65 -37.60 8.01
N LYS A 156 -3.01 -37.24 9.15
CA LYS A 156 -1.57 -37.47 9.35
C LYS A 156 -1.20 -38.96 9.33
N ALA A 157 -0.09 -39.28 8.66
CA ALA A 157 0.46 -40.63 8.57
C ALA A 157 1.99 -40.62 8.53
N VAL A 158 2.61 -41.80 8.69
CA VAL A 158 4.04 -42.02 8.43
C VAL A 158 4.25 -42.29 6.94
N PHE A 159 5.30 -41.73 6.34
CA PHE A 159 5.67 -41.94 4.95
C PHE A 159 7.02 -42.65 4.83
N ARG A 160 7.04 -43.73 4.06
CA ARG A 160 8.26 -44.42 3.61
C ARG A 160 8.35 -44.27 2.11
N ILE A 161 9.42 -43.61 1.65
CA ILE A 161 9.59 -43.30 0.24
C ILE A 161 10.75 -44.12 -0.32
N THR A 162 10.50 -44.76 -1.45
CA THR A 162 11.50 -45.45 -2.25
C THR A 162 11.41 -44.98 -3.70
N VAL A 163 12.54 -44.70 -4.32
CA VAL A 163 12.60 -44.25 -5.71
C VAL A 163 13.61 -45.08 -6.50
N THR A 164 13.18 -45.58 -7.66
CA THR A 164 14.08 -46.19 -8.64
C THR A 164 14.27 -45.26 -9.83
N THR A 165 15.49 -44.81 -10.11
CA THR A 165 15.78 -43.87 -11.21
C THR A 165 17.20 -44.06 -11.75
N GLU A 166 17.62 -43.27 -12.74
CA GLU A 166 18.96 -43.32 -13.33
C GLU A 166 20.04 -42.94 -12.29
N ALA A 167 21.16 -43.67 -12.29
CA ALA A 167 22.19 -43.56 -11.24
C ALA A 167 22.91 -42.20 -11.16
N HIS A 168 22.88 -41.40 -12.23
CA HIS A 168 23.52 -40.08 -12.26
C HIS A 168 22.69 -38.97 -11.60
N ARG A 169 21.42 -39.23 -11.27
CA ARG A 169 20.53 -38.26 -10.65
C ARG A 169 20.63 -38.34 -9.12
N GLN A 170 20.52 -37.22 -8.43
CA GLN A 170 20.29 -37.21 -6.99
C GLN A 170 18.80 -37.40 -6.73
N VAL A 171 18.48 -38.12 -5.67
CA VAL A 171 17.12 -38.32 -5.16
C VAL A 171 17.08 -37.75 -3.76
N ILE A 172 16.18 -36.81 -3.50
CA ILE A 172 16.07 -36.08 -2.24
C ILE A 172 14.61 -36.10 -1.82
N SER A 173 14.32 -36.45 -0.57
CA SER A 173 12.98 -36.46 0.01
C SER A 173 13.00 -35.86 1.41
N ASN A 174 11.87 -35.87 2.13
CA ASN A 174 11.72 -35.31 3.48
C ASN A 174 12.80 -35.79 4.46
N MET A 175 13.08 -37.10 4.46
CA MET A 175 13.97 -37.75 5.42
C MET A 175 15.36 -38.05 4.82
N PRO A 176 16.38 -38.32 5.66
CA PRO A 176 17.67 -38.81 5.17
C PRO A 176 17.56 -40.16 4.43
N GLU A 177 18.51 -40.39 3.52
CA GLU A 177 18.68 -41.68 2.83
C GLU A 177 18.97 -42.78 3.85
N ALA A 178 18.17 -43.85 3.85
CA ALA A 178 18.40 -45.04 4.67
C ALA A 178 19.29 -46.06 3.93
N SER A 179 19.10 -46.21 2.62
CA SER A 179 19.93 -47.11 1.80
C SER A 179 19.87 -46.74 0.31
N ARG A 180 20.91 -47.16 -0.42
CA ARG A 180 21.01 -47.08 -1.88
C ARG A 180 21.59 -48.35 -2.47
N ALA A 181 20.99 -48.83 -3.54
CA ALA A 181 21.47 -49.96 -4.32
C ALA A 181 21.57 -49.59 -5.81
N LEU A 182 22.67 -49.94 -6.47
CA LEU A 182 22.79 -49.84 -7.93
C LEU A 182 22.16 -51.07 -8.58
N LEU A 183 21.42 -50.85 -9.67
CA LEU A 183 20.79 -51.91 -10.45
C LEU A 183 21.44 -51.99 -11.85
N PRO A 184 21.75 -53.20 -12.36
CA PRO A 184 22.51 -53.37 -13.60
C PRO A 184 21.81 -52.80 -14.83
N ALA A 185 22.60 -52.21 -15.74
CA ALA A 185 22.12 -51.64 -16.99
C ALA A 185 21.53 -52.66 -17.95
N GLU A 186 21.96 -53.93 -17.89
CA GLU A 186 21.50 -55.00 -18.77
C GLU A 186 19.97 -55.23 -18.70
N ARG A 187 19.36 -54.89 -17.56
CA ARG A 187 17.92 -55.08 -17.32
C ARG A 187 17.07 -53.85 -17.63
N HIS A 188 17.68 -52.66 -17.73
CA HIS A 188 16.97 -51.38 -17.79
C HIS A 188 17.46 -50.41 -18.87
N GLY A 189 18.49 -50.76 -19.64
CA GLY A 189 19.07 -49.93 -20.71
C GLY A 189 20.08 -48.88 -20.23
N SER A 190 20.01 -48.45 -18.96
CA SER A 190 20.97 -47.56 -18.29
C SER A 190 21.26 -48.02 -16.86
N LEU A 191 22.36 -47.57 -16.27
CA LEU A 191 22.66 -47.87 -14.86
C LEU A 191 21.62 -47.17 -13.98
N MET A 192 20.85 -47.95 -13.22
CA MET A 192 19.81 -47.43 -12.33
C MET A 192 20.26 -47.48 -10.87
N GLN A 193 19.57 -46.76 -10.02
CA GLN A 193 19.70 -46.82 -8.57
C GLN A 193 18.31 -46.93 -7.92
N LYS A 194 18.25 -47.64 -6.81
CA LYS A 194 17.11 -47.67 -5.89
C LYS A 194 17.53 -46.97 -4.60
N VAL A 195 16.87 -45.88 -4.25
CA VAL A 195 17.11 -45.08 -3.04
C VAL A 195 15.90 -45.24 -2.12
N THR A 196 16.13 -45.64 -0.88
CA THR A 196 15.09 -45.77 0.16
C THR A 196 15.40 -44.81 1.29
N PHE A 197 14.41 -44.02 1.70
CA PHE A 197 14.53 -43.04 2.77
C PHE A 197 14.10 -43.60 4.13
N MET A 198 14.56 -42.96 5.22
CA MET A 198 14.04 -43.25 6.55
C MET A 198 12.54 -42.89 6.65
N PRO A 199 11.76 -43.57 7.52
CA PRO A 199 10.35 -43.21 7.73
C PRO A 199 10.24 -41.79 8.30
N SER A 200 9.24 -41.03 7.83
CA SER A 200 8.91 -39.72 8.40
C SER A 200 8.30 -39.85 9.81
N PRO A 201 8.27 -38.77 10.60
CA PRO A 201 7.27 -38.63 11.66
C PRO A 201 5.83 -38.61 11.09
N LEU A 202 4.83 -38.60 11.99
CA LEU A 202 3.45 -38.32 11.59
C LEU A 202 3.37 -36.92 10.98
N MET A 203 2.96 -36.85 9.72
CA MET A 203 2.78 -35.61 8.98
C MET A 203 1.62 -35.72 7.99
N SER A 204 1.11 -34.58 7.52
CA SER A 204 0.00 -34.54 6.57
C SER A 204 0.47 -34.88 5.15
N PRO A 205 -0.39 -35.45 4.27
CA PRO A 205 0.00 -35.86 2.92
C PRO A 205 0.57 -34.74 2.05
N TYR A 206 0.06 -33.52 2.19
CA TYR A 206 0.52 -32.35 1.42
C TYR A 206 2.00 -31.98 1.69
N LEU A 207 2.60 -32.49 2.77
CA LEU A 207 3.99 -32.26 3.13
C LEU A 207 4.96 -33.29 2.56
N MET A 208 4.48 -34.35 1.90
CA MET A 208 5.36 -35.32 1.25
C MET A 208 6.09 -34.62 0.09
N ALA A 209 7.41 -34.80 0.03
CA ALA A 209 8.24 -34.18 -0.98
C ALA A 209 9.23 -35.12 -1.62
N LEU A 210 9.43 -34.94 -2.92
CA LEU A 210 10.45 -35.62 -3.71
C LEU A 210 11.02 -34.69 -4.77
N VAL A 211 12.35 -34.61 -4.81
CA VAL A 211 13.09 -33.95 -5.88
C VAL A 211 14.08 -34.93 -6.50
N VAL A 212 14.08 -35.05 -7.84
CA VAL A 212 14.98 -35.93 -8.59
C VAL A 212 15.65 -35.16 -9.73
N GLY A 213 16.97 -35.00 -9.68
CA GLY A 213 17.69 -34.17 -10.65
C GLY A 213 19.19 -34.12 -10.42
N GLU A 214 19.88 -33.25 -11.14
CA GLU A 214 21.29 -32.93 -10.92
C GLU A 214 21.35 -31.63 -10.11
N PHE A 215 21.99 -31.64 -8.94
CA PHE A 215 22.14 -30.45 -8.09
C PHE A 215 23.55 -30.29 -7.55
N GLU A 216 23.92 -29.03 -7.35
CA GLU A 216 25.03 -28.62 -6.50
C GLU A 216 24.48 -28.02 -5.21
N PHE A 217 25.25 -28.08 -4.13
CA PHE A 217 24.79 -27.54 -2.86
C PHE A 217 25.91 -26.93 -2.02
N LEU A 218 25.50 -26.00 -1.16
CA LEU A 218 26.24 -25.58 0.03
C LEU A 218 25.60 -26.20 1.25
N GLN A 219 26.38 -26.42 2.30
CA GLN A 219 25.89 -27.00 3.55
C GLN A 219 26.50 -26.32 4.77
N SER A 220 25.73 -26.32 5.85
CA SER A 220 26.11 -25.92 7.19
C SER A 220 25.46 -26.88 8.20
N ALA A 221 25.73 -26.66 9.48
CA ALA A 221 25.03 -27.35 10.56
C ALA A 221 24.65 -26.34 11.66
N THR A 222 23.48 -26.53 12.27
CA THR A 222 23.12 -25.79 13.49
C THR A 222 24.00 -26.22 14.66
N LYS A 223 24.03 -25.42 15.73
CA LYS A 223 24.68 -25.78 17.00
C LYS A 223 24.23 -27.12 17.58
N ARG A 224 23.01 -27.56 17.26
CA ARG A 224 22.44 -28.85 17.69
C ARG A 224 22.76 -30.01 16.74
N GLY A 225 23.43 -29.74 15.61
CA GLY A 225 23.89 -30.74 14.65
C GLY A 225 22.92 -31.03 13.52
N THR A 226 21.81 -30.29 13.38
CA THR A 226 20.91 -30.41 12.23
C THR A 226 21.64 -29.94 10.98
N LEU A 227 21.73 -30.80 9.96
CA LEU A 227 22.35 -30.45 8.69
C LEU A 227 21.41 -29.54 7.89
N VAL A 228 21.91 -28.40 7.41
CA VAL A 228 21.16 -27.48 6.56
C VAL A 228 21.85 -27.40 5.21
N ARG A 229 21.12 -27.65 4.12
CA ARG A 229 21.65 -27.55 2.75
C ARG A 229 20.81 -26.64 1.89
N VAL A 230 21.48 -25.86 1.04
CA VAL A 230 20.84 -25.08 -0.01
C VAL A 230 21.29 -25.63 -1.36
N LEU A 231 20.34 -26.15 -2.13
CA LEU A 231 20.55 -26.86 -3.38
C LEU A 231 20.06 -26.03 -4.57
N ALA A 232 20.84 -26.05 -5.64
CA ALA A 232 20.52 -25.36 -6.88
C ALA A 232 20.92 -26.23 -8.08
N THR A 233 20.36 -25.92 -9.24
CA THR A 233 20.83 -26.47 -10.51
C THR A 233 22.33 -26.12 -10.73
N PRO A 234 23.10 -26.98 -11.42
CA PRO A 234 24.53 -26.76 -11.62
C PRO A 234 24.85 -25.37 -12.21
N GLY A 235 25.87 -24.72 -11.67
CA GLY A 235 26.30 -23.36 -12.08
C GLY A 235 25.72 -22.22 -11.22
N SER A 236 24.77 -22.50 -10.33
CA SER A 236 24.15 -21.49 -9.45
C SER A 236 24.59 -21.55 -7.99
N LYS A 237 25.52 -22.47 -7.65
CA LYS A 237 25.96 -22.74 -6.27
C LYS A 237 26.42 -21.49 -5.49
N ASP A 238 27.11 -20.56 -6.14
CA ASP A 238 27.64 -19.36 -5.47
C ASP A 238 26.53 -18.40 -4.99
N GLN A 239 25.30 -18.54 -5.52
CA GLN A 239 24.15 -17.74 -5.11
C GLN A 239 23.44 -18.32 -3.86
N CYS A 240 23.89 -19.48 -3.35
CA CYS A 240 23.25 -20.15 -2.20
C CYS A 240 23.73 -19.62 -0.83
N HIS A 241 24.81 -18.85 -0.79
CA HIS A 241 25.47 -18.45 0.47
C HIS A 241 24.55 -17.68 1.41
N PHE A 242 23.80 -16.70 0.90
CA PHE A 242 22.94 -15.86 1.74
C PHE A 242 21.78 -16.66 2.34
N ALA A 243 21.08 -17.46 1.53
CA ALA A 243 20.00 -18.32 2.02
C ALA A 243 20.49 -19.34 3.05
N LEU A 244 21.69 -19.89 2.89
CA LEU A 244 22.25 -20.83 3.86
C LEU A 244 22.53 -20.17 5.23
N ASP A 245 23.02 -18.93 5.24
CA ASP A 245 23.21 -18.15 6.47
C ASP A 245 21.87 -17.86 7.15
N VAL A 246 20.89 -17.35 6.39
CA VAL A 246 19.53 -17.08 6.89
C VAL A 246 18.93 -18.35 7.47
N ALA A 247 18.88 -19.45 6.71
CA ALA A 247 18.26 -20.70 7.14
C ALA A 247 18.90 -21.25 8.42
N THR A 248 20.24 -21.26 8.50
CA THR A 248 20.94 -21.80 9.68
C THR A 248 20.64 -20.96 10.93
N ARG A 249 20.71 -19.62 10.83
CA ARG A 249 20.50 -18.72 11.97
C ARG A 249 19.05 -18.66 12.41
N VAL A 250 18.11 -18.65 11.46
CA VAL A 250 16.67 -18.63 11.72
C VAL A 250 16.22 -19.94 12.36
N LEU A 251 16.71 -21.09 11.87
CA LEU A 251 16.36 -22.38 12.47
C LEU A 251 16.78 -22.43 13.95
N GLU A 252 18.00 -22.00 14.28
CA GLU A 252 18.45 -21.91 15.68
C GLU A 252 17.62 -20.93 16.52
N TRP A 253 17.19 -19.82 15.91
CA TRP A 253 16.35 -18.83 16.57
C TRP A 253 14.97 -19.41 16.88
N TYR A 254 14.35 -20.14 15.94
CA TYR A 254 13.06 -20.80 16.14
C TYR A 254 13.11 -21.92 17.18
N GLU A 255 14.17 -22.73 17.20
CA GLU A 255 14.35 -23.74 18.25
C GLU A 255 14.32 -23.12 19.66
N LYS A 256 14.93 -21.94 19.83
CA LYS A 256 14.90 -21.19 21.08
C LYS A 256 13.53 -20.56 21.32
N PHE A 257 12.92 -19.95 20.29
CA PHE A 257 11.66 -19.25 20.42
C PHE A 257 10.53 -20.20 20.84
N PHE A 258 10.37 -21.31 20.11
CA PHE A 258 9.36 -22.34 20.35
C PHE A 258 9.67 -23.25 21.53
N GLY A 259 10.89 -23.21 22.07
CA GLY A 259 11.30 -24.09 23.17
C GLY A 259 11.35 -25.57 22.78
N LEU A 260 11.29 -25.88 21.49
CA LEU A 260 11.30 -27.23 20.94
C LEU A 260 12.37 -27.31 19.84
N PRO A 261 13.19 -28.36 19.82
CA PRO A 261 14.17 -28.53 18.76
C PRO A 261 13.51 -28.88 17.42
N TYR A 262 14.22 -28.60 16.33
CA TYR A 262 13.79 -29.10 15.03
C TYR A 262 13.90 -30.64 15.03
N PRO A 263 12.82 -31.38 14.70
CA PRO A 263 12.77 -32.81 14.98
C PRO A 263 13.48 -33.68 13.94
N LEU A 264 13.79 -33.17 12.74
CA LEU A 264 14.42 -33.97 11.68
C LEU A 264 15.95 -33.82 11.69
N PRO A 265 16.70 -34.84 11.23
CA PRO A 265 18.17 -34.78 11.21
C PRO A 265 18.76 -33.76 10.22
N LYS A 266 17.96 -33.35 9.23
CA LYS A 266 18.38 -32.45 8.16
C LYS A 266 17.23 -31.55 7.69
N LEU A 267 17.57 -30.42 7.10
CA LEU A 267 16.68 -29.51 6.39
C LEU A 267 17.33 -29.10 5.07
N ASP A 268 16.68 -29.45 3.97
CA ASP A 268 17.10 -29.09 2.62
C ASP A 268 16.22 -27.97 2.08
N LEU A 269 16.83 -26.97 1.43
CA LEU A 269 16.15 -25.90 0.71
C LEU A 269 16.57 -26.01 -0.76
N VAL A 270 15.62 -26.20 -1.68
CA VAL A 270 15.91 -26.45 -3.10
C VAL A 270 15.31 -25.37 -3.99
N ALA A 271 16.14 -24.76 -4.83
CA ALA A 271 15.69 -23.87 -5.90
C ALA A 271 15.18 -24.68 -7.09
N ILE A 272 13.89 -24.52 -7.42
CA ILE A 272 13.19 -25.17 -8.52
C ILE A 272 12.95 -24.15 -9.66
N PRO A 273 13.36 -24.46 -10.92
CA PRO A 273 13.24 -23.54 -12.05
C PRO A 273 11.79 -23.15 -12.41
N ASP A 274 10.87 -24.12 -12.40
CA ASP A 274 9.44 -23.90 -12.64
C ASP A 274 8.67 -24.26 -11.37
N PHE A 275 8.12 -23.26 -10.67
CA PHE A 275 7.42 -23.45 -9.41
C PHE A 275 6.18 -22.53 -9.32
N ALA A 276 5.02 -23.09 -8.97
CA ALA A 276 3.76 -22.36 -9.01
C ALA A 276 3.68 -21.25 -7.97
N CYS A 277 4.10 -21.54 -6.74
CA CYS A 277 4.07 -20.64 -5.59
C CYS A 277 5.42 -19.92 -5.41
N GLY A 278 5.60 -19.14 -4.34
CA GLY A 278 6.93 -18.60 -3.99
C GLY A 278 7.86 -19.68 -3.43
N ALA A 279 7.35 -20.43 -2.45
CA ALA A 279 7.98 -21.58 -1.84
C ALA A 279 6.92 -22.54 -1.27
N MET A 280 7.35 -23.65 -0.68
CA MET A 280 6.52 -24.66 -0.02
C MET A 280 7.32 -25.33 1.09
N GLU A 281 6.72 -25.48 2.27
CA GLU A 281 7.39 -25.79 3.53
C GLU A 281 7.70 -27.28 3.77
N ASN A 282 7.69 -28.11 2.71
CA ASN A 282 7.62 -29.56 2.86
C ASN A 282 8.65 -30.08 3.87
N TRP A 283 8.21 -30.91 4.83
CA TRP A 283 8.97 -31.10 6.07
C TRP A 283 10.35 -31.74 5.80
N GLY A 284 11.41 -30.97 6.01
CA GLY A 284 12.79 -31.38 5.75
C GLY A 284 13.27 -31.21 4.30
N LEU A 285 12.41 -30.87 3.35
CA LEU A 285 12.74 -30.61 1.95
C LEU A 285 11.90 -29.45 1.41
N VAL A 286 12.27 -28.23 1.79
CA VAL A 286 11.57 -27.01 1.40
C VAL A 286 11.92 -26.65 -0.05
N THR A 287 10.91 -26.33 -0.86
CA THR A 287 11.09 -26.00 -2.28
C THR A 287 10.80 -24.52 -2.54
N PHE A 288 11.56 -23.90 -3.43
CA PHE A 288 11.49 -22.45 -3.70
C PHE A 288 11.54 -22.18 -5.20
N ARG A 289 10.94 -21.07 -5.65
CA ARG A 289 11.38 -20.42 -6.89
C ARG A 289 12.84 -19.99 -6.77
N GLU A 290 13.58 -20.04 -7.88
CA GLU A 290 14.98 -19.57 -7.92
C GLU A 290 15.14 -18.16 -7.33
N VAL A 291 14.23 -17.24 -7.63
CA VAL A 291 14.30 -15.83 -7.18
C VAL A 291 14.02 -15.61 -5.69
N ASP A 292 13.42 -16.60 -5.02
CA ASP A 292 13.07 -16.54 -3.59
C ASP A 292 14.13 -17.25 -2.71
N LEU A 293 15.14 -17.90 -3.31
CA LEU A 293 16.22 -18.59 -2.59
C LEU A 293 17.63 -18.16 -3.04
N LEU A 294 17.85 -18.00 -4.35
CA LEU A 294 19.17 -17.71 -4.90
C LEU A 294 19.44 -16.20 -4.87
N CYS A 295 20.52 -15.82 -4.21
CA CYS A 295 20.85 -14.42 -3.96
C CYS A 295 22.37 -14.22 -3.91
N ASP A 296 22.89 -13.41 -4.84
CA ASP A 296 24.21 -12.78 -4.73
C ASP A 296 24.02 -11.33 -4.26
N PRO A 297 24.23 -11.02 -2.96
CA PRO A 297 23.93 -9.70 -2.39
C PRO A 297 24.67 -8.53 -3.05
N ALA A 298 25.79 -8.79 -3.73
CA ALA A 298 26.55 -7.77 -4.45
C ALA A 298 25.93 -7.42 -5.80
N LYS A 299 25.14 -8.32 -6.40
CA LYS A 299 24.58 -8.18 -7.75
C LYS A 299 23.07 -7.95 -7.77
N VAL A 300 22.35 -8.43 -6.76
CA VAL A 300 20.88 -8.32 -6.72
C VAL A 300 20.41 -7.05 -6.01
N SER A 301 19.10 -6.79 -6.13
CA SER A 301 18.48 -5.66 -5.48
C SER A 301 18.31 -5.84 -3.97
N VAL A 302 18.22 -4.72 -3.25
CA VAL A 302 17.88 -4.75 -1.82
C VAL A 302 16.53 -5.43 -1.60
N GLY A 303 15.55 -5.21 -2.48
CA GLY A 303 14.24 -5.87 -2.42
C GLY A 303 14.34 -7.39 -2.56
N THR A 304 15.17 -7.89 -3.48
CA THR A 304 15.43 -9.33 -3.64
C THR A 304 16.07 -9.92 -2.38
N ARG A 305 17.02 -9.21 -1.77
CA ARG A 305 17.64 -9.66 -0.51
C ARG A 305 16.63 -9.72 0.65
N LYS A 306 15.74 -8.71 0.78
CA LYS A 306 14.65 -8.73 1.76
C LYS A 306 13.73 -9.93 1.53
N ARG A 307 13.31 -10.16 0.27
CA ARG A 307 12.45 -11.27 -0.12
C ARG A 307 13.05 -12.64 0.22
N VAL A 308 14.32 -12.89 -0.10
CA VAL A 308 14.97 -14.18 0.25
C VAL A 308 15.03 -14.35 1.77
N ALA A 309 15.33 -13.28 2.53
CA ALA A 309 15.36 -13.36 3.98
C ALA A 309 13.98 -13.67 4.59
N THR A 310 12.90 -13.04 4.09
CA THR A 310 11.54 -13.26 4.59
C THR A 310 11.04 -14.65 4.22
N VAL A 311 11.09 -15.05 2.94
CA VAL A 311 10.58 -16.35 2.49
C VAL A 311 11.30 -17.50 3.17
N VAL A 312 12.64 -17.48 3.22
CA VAL A 312 13.37 -18.53 3.94
C VAL A 312 12.94 -18.58 5.41
N SER A 313 12.68 -17.43 6.05
CA SER A 313 12.22 -17.40 7.42
C SER A 313 10.77 -17.89 7.59
N HIS A 314 9.91 -17.64 6.60
CA HIS A 314 8.52 -18.09 6.54
C HIS A 314 8.45 -19.62 6.48
N GLU A 315 9.14 -20.21 5.51
CA GLU A 315 9.17 -21.66 5.32
C GLU A 315 9.77 -22.41 6.52
N LEU A 316 10.74 -21.79 7.20
CA LEU A 316 11.32 -22.35 8.42
C LEU A 316 10.38 -22.23 9.63
N ALA A 317 9.49 -21.25 9.68
CA ALA A 317 8.47 -21.15 10.72
C ALA A 317 7.45 -22.28 10.58
N HIS A 318 7.10 -22.63 9.34
CA HIS A 318 6.17 -23.71 9.05
C HIS A 318 6.63 -25.09 9.54
N GLN A 319 7.94 -25.27 9.76
CA GLN A 319 8.46 -26.49 10.38
C GLN A 319 7.85 -26.76 11.77
N TRP A 320 7.33 -25.72 12.44
CA TRP A 320 6.48 -25.81 13.63
C TRP A 320 5.01 -25.54 13.32
N PHE A 321 4.67 -24.38 12.73
CA PHE A 321 3.31 -23.97 12.38
C PHE A 321 2.91 -24.43 10.97
N GLY A 322 2.43 -25.66 10.87
CA GLY A 322 2.01 -26.30 9.63
C GLY A 322 2.47 -27.74 9.57
N ASN A 323 3.73 -28.00 9.92
CA ASN A 323 4.30 -29.35 9.88
C ASN A 323 4.11 -30.10 11.20
N LEU A 324 4.73 -29.58 12.27
CA LEU A 324 4.66 -30.19 13.60
C LEU A 324 3.25 -30.10 14.16
N VAL A 325 2.64 -28.92 14.10
CA VAL A 325 1.24 -28.67 14.47
C VAL A 325 0.53 -28.13 13.25
N THR A 326 -0.52 -28.81 12.80
CA THR A 326 -1.23 -28.46 11.55
C THR A 326 -2.66 -28.05 11.89
N MET A 327 -3.30 -27.18 11.12
CA MET A 327 -4.75 -27.00 11.22
C MET A 327 -5.50 -28.34 11.01
N GLU A 328 -6.65 -28.51 11.66
CA GLU A 328 -7.50 -29.70 11.48
C GLU A 328 -8.13 -29.73 10.08
N TRP A 329 -8.59 -28.58 9.62
CA TRP A 329 -9.13 -28.37 8.29
C TRP A 329 -8.75 -26.98 7.76
N TRP A 330 -8.98 -26.77 6.47
CA TRP A 330 -8.58 -25.57 5.74
C TRP A 330 -9.29 -24.28 6.17
N ASP A 331 -10.38 -24.38 6.94
CA ASP A 331 -11.08 -23.23 7.51
C ASP A 331 -10.24 -22.44 8.52
N ASP A 332 -9.25 -23.11 9.12
CA ASP A 332 -8.27 -22.55 10.05
C ASP A 332 -6.85 -22.41 9.41
N LEU A 333 -6.74 -22.34 8.06
CA LEU A 333 -5.46 -22.20 7.33
C LEU A 333 -4.55 -21.07 7.88
N TRP A 334 -5.14 -19.98 8.37
CA TRP A 334 -4.43 -18.85 8.96
C TRP A 334 -3.55 -19.23 10.17
N LEU A 335 -3.84 -20.35 10.86
CA LEU A 335 -2.98 -20.87 11.94
C LEU A 335 -1.59 -21.23 11.45
N ASN A 336 -1.48 -21.67 10.20
CA ASN A 336 -0.20 -21.87 9.54
C ASN A 336 0.29 -20.52 9.01
N GLU A 337 -0.46 -19.92 8.10
CA GLU A 337 0.06 -18.85 7.24
C GLU A 337 0.18 -17.50 7.92
N GLY A 338 -0.80 -17.12 8.74
CA GLY A 338 -0.76 -15.89 9.51
C GLY A 338 0.36 -15.91 10.57
N PHE A 339 0.60 -17.09 11.17
CA PHE A 339 1.70 -17.27 12.12
C PHE A 339 3.05 -17.29 11.44
N ALA A 340 3.23 -18.02 10.34
CA ALA A 340 4.47 -18.03 9.59
C ALA A 340 4.83 -16.61 9.11
N THR A 341 3.85 -15.87 8.58
CA THR A 341 4.00 -14.45 8.17
C THR A 341 4.41 -13.54 9.34
N PHE A 342 3.92 -13.78 10.55
CA PHE A 342 4.36 -13.05 11.74
C PHE A 342 5.79 -13.42 12.15
N MET A 343 6.10 -14.72 12.14
CA MET A 343 7.38 -15.25 12.57
C MET A 343 8.53 -14.90 11.61
N GLU A 344 8.30 -14.81 10.30
CA GLU A 344 9.31 -14.33 9.34
C GLU A 344 9.75 -12.91 9.67
N ASN A 345 8.81 -12.00 9.92
CA ASN A 345 9.10 -10.61 10.23
C ASN A 345 9.77 -10.49 11.60
N LEU A 346 9.27 -11.22 12.61
CA LEU A 346 9.86 -11.19 13.95
C LEU A 346 11.30 -11.72 13.97
N SER A 347 11.56 -12.87 13.35
CA SER A 347 12.87 -13.53 13.38
C SER A 347 13.88 -12.81 12.50
N ALA A 348 13.49 -12.42 11.28
CA ALA A 348 14.41 -11.78 10.35
C ALA A 348 14.71 -10.33 10.75
N ASP A 349 13.79 -9.59 11.37
CA ASP A 349 14.10 -8.27 11.95
C ASP A 349 15.06 -8.39 13.15
N ALA A 350 14.92 -9.44 13.97
CA ALA A 350 15.84 -9.70 15.08
C ALA A 350 17.26 -10.11 14.62
N LEU A 351 17.38 -10.82 13.48
CA LEU A 351 18.65 -11.36 12.98
C LEU A 351 19.32 -10.46 11.93
N PHE A 352 18.54 -9.66 11.20
CA PHE A 352 18.94 -8.79 10.10
C PHE A 352 18.24 -7.42 10.18
N PRO A 353 18.39 -6.68 11.30
CA PRO A 353 17.67 -5.43 11.54
C PRO A 353 17.92 -4.35 10.49
N GLU A 354 19.03 -4.44 9.74
CA GLU A 354 19.33 -3.52 8.65
C GLU A 354 18.35 -3.61 7.47
N LEU A 355 17.54 -4.68 7.39
CA LEU A 355 16.55 -4.89 6.33
C LEU A 355 15.22 -4.17 6.59
N GLY A 356 14.91 -3.80 7.84
CA GLY A 356 13.71 -3.03 8.19
C GLY A 356 12.38 -3.70 7.80
N LEU A 357 12.22 -4.99 8.13
CA LEU A 357 11.14 -5.82 7.60
C LEU A 357 9.77 -5.43 8.16
N TRP A 358 9.67 -5.05 9.44
CA TRP A 358 8.40 -4.54 9.98
C TRP A 358 7.90 -3.27 9.29
N ASN A 359 8.80 -2.38 8.84
CA ASN A 359 8.39 -1.20 8.08
C ASN A 359 7.88 -1.61 6.69
N MET A 360 8.54 -2.58 6.05
CA MET A 360 8.07 -3.17 4.78
C MET A 360 6.67 -3.75 4.95
N TYR A 361 6.45 -4.58 5.98
CA TYR A 361 5.15 -5.18 6.30
C TYR A 361 4.06 -4.12 6.49
N VAL A 362 4.32 -3.06 7.26
CA VAL A 362 3.32 -1.98 7.47
C VAL A 362 3.02 -1.23 6.17
N SER A 363 4.02 -0.97 5.33
CA SER A 363 3.85 -0.18 4.09
C SER A 363 3.21 -0.95 2.93
N SER A 364 3.39 -2.28 2.90
CA SER A 364 3.02 -3.15 1.77
C SER A 364 1.98 -4.19 2.20
N ASP A 365 2.37 -5.08 3.09
CA ASP A 365 1.67 -6.34 3.34
C ASP A 365 0.38 -6.10 4.12
N LEU A 366 0.44 -5.31 5.21
CA LEU A 366 -0.75 -4.86 5.93
C LEU A 366 -1.71 -4.07 5.04
N GLU A 367 -1.18 -3.28 4.09
CA GLU A 367 -2.00 -2.51 3.16
C GLU A 367 -2.65 -3.39 2.07
N SER A 368 -2.04 -4.53 1.72
CA SER A 368 -2.66 -5.58 0.91
C SER A 368 -3.87 -6.19 1.61
N ALA A 369 -3.72 -6.58 2.89
CA ALA A 369 -4.84 -7.04 3.73
C ALA A 369 -5.93 -5.97 3.82
N PHE A 370 -5.58 -4.72 4.12
CA PHE A 370 -6.58 -3.65 4.22
C PHE A 370 -7.29 -3.33 2.90
N HIS A 371 -6.63 -3.52 1.76
CA HIS A 371 -7.25 -3.31 0.46
C HIS A 371 -8.34 -4.35 0.22
N LEU A 372 -8.01 -5.62 0.47
CA LEU A 372 -8.92 -6.73 0.27
C LEU A 372 -10.05 -6.76 1.31
N ASP A 373 -9.72 -6.60 2.59
CA ASP A 373 -10.68 -6.63 3.72
C ASP A 373 -11.55 -5.36 3.80
N GLY A 374 -11.20 -4.34 3.02
CA GLY A 374 -12.02 -3.14 2.81
C GLY A 374 -13.07 -3.30 1.71
N MET A 375 -13.17 -4.49 1.11
CA MET A 375 -14.17 -4.84 0.09
C MET A 375 -15.32 -5.64 0.71
N ARG A 376 -16.52 -5.55 0.13
CA ARG A 376 -17.66 -6.41 0.50
C ARG A 376 -17.50 -7.84 0.02
N SER A 377 -16.66 -8.07 -0.98
CA SER A 377 -16.31 -9.40 -1.51
C SER A 377 -15.19 -10.12 -0.75
N SER A 378 -14.77 -9.60 0.41
CA SER A 378 -13.79 -10.26 1.29
C SER A 378 -14.40 -11.46 2.05
N HIS A 379 -13.70 -11.97 3.06
CA HIS A 379 -14.15 -13.04 3.95
C HIS A 379 -13.57 -12.88 5.37
N PRO A 380 -14.15 -13.52 6.41
CA PRO A 380 -13.53 -13.64 7.73
C PRO A 380 -12.21 -14.44 7.66
N ILE A 381 -11.33 -14.27 8.65
CA ILE A 381 -10.08 -15.06 8.72
C ILE A 381 -10.42 -16.55 8.85
N LYS A 382 -11.35 -16.90 9.76
CA LYS A 382 -11.90 -18.24 9.84
C LYS A 382 -13.03 -18.38 8.83
N VAL A 383 -12.72 -19.01 7.70
CA VAL A 383 -13.62 -19.08 6.53
C VAL A 383 -14.14 -20.50 6.37
N PRO A 384 -15.46 -20.73 6.37
CA PRO A 384 -15.99 -22.08 6.16
C PRO A 384 -15.61 -22.62 4.77
N ILE A 385 -14.84 -23.72 4.73
CA ILE A 385 -14.45 -24.43 3.51
C ILE A 385 -15.23 -25.75 3.43
N SER A 386 -16.25 -25.80 2.57
CA SER A 386 -17.10 -26.99 2.39
C SER A 386 -16.47 -28.07 1.51
N ALA A 387 -15.69 -27.66 0.51
CA ALA A 387 -15.00 -28.55 -0.42
C ALA A 387 -13.53 -28.14 -0.47
N ALA A 388 -12.63 -29.12 -0.43
CA ALA A 388 -11.20 -28.86 -0.39
C ALA A 388 -10.71 -28.14 -1.66
N GLU A 389 -11.44 -28.28 -2.77
CA GLU A 389 -11.16 -27.58 -4.03
C GLU A 389 -11.34 -26.05 -3.94
N ASP A 390 -12.06 -25.54 -2.94
CA ASP A 390 -12.31 -24.11 -2.74
C ASP A 390 -11.20 -23.41 -1.95
N VAL A 391 -10.24 -24.17 -1.40
CA VAL A 391 -9.20 -23.63 -0.52
C VAL A 391 -8.25 -22.68 -1.24
N ASP A 392 -7.96 -22.91 -2.53
CA ASP A 392 -7.10 -22.04 -3.33
C ASP A 392 -7.61 -20.59 -3.35
N GLU A 393 -8.91 -20.36 -3.14
CA GLU A 393 -9.48 -19.01 -3.10
C GLU A 393 -9.23 -18.26 -1.77
N VAL A 394 -8.73 -18.94 -0.72
CA VAL A 394 -8.44 -18.36 0.60
C VAL A 394 -6.95 -18.34 0.95
N PHE A 395 -6.07 -18.80 0.04
CA PHE A 395 -4.64 -18.48 0.03
C PHE A 395 -4.43 -17.05 -0.46
N ASP A 396 -4.92 -16.09 0.32
CA ASP A 396 -4.93 -14.68 -0.03
C ASP A 396 -4.50 -13.78 1.14
N ALA A 397 -4.61 -12.46 0.94
CA ALA A 397 -4.09 -11.51 1.91
C ALA A 397 -4.81 -11.48 3.27
N ILE A 398 -5.92 -12.20 3.39
CA ILE A 398 -6.64 -12.36 4.65
C ILE A 398 -5.96 -13.44 5.50
N SER A 399 -5.64 -14.60 4.91
CA SER A 399 -5.02 -15.71 5.66
C SER A 399 -3.58 -15.40 6.08
N TYR A 400 -2.82 -14.71 5.21
CA TYR A 400 -1.41 -14.35 5.45
C TYR A 400 -1.28 -13.02 6.20
N GLU A 401 -1.53 -11.89 5.53
CA GLU A 401 -1.19 -10.57 6.05
C GLU A 401 -2.14 -10.11 7.15
N LYS A 402 -3.46 -10.31 7.01
CA LYS A 402 -4.41 -10.02 8.11
C LYS A 402 -4.20 -10.98 9.28
N GLY A 403 -3.97 -12.27 9.01
CA GLY A 403 -3.56 -13.26 10.01
C GLY A 403 -2.36 -12.79 10.83
N CYS A 404 -1.28 -12.36 10.17
CA CYS A 404 -0.11 -11.77 10.81
C CYS A 404 -0.47 -10.54 11.67
N ALA A 405 -1.34 -9.66 11.18
CA ALA A 405 -1.76 -8.46 11.94
C ALA A 405 -2.48 -8.82 13.25
N ILE A 406 -3.25 -9.93 13.26
CA ILE A 406 -3.90 -10.43 14.47
C ILE A 406 -2.88 -11.02 15.44
N VAL A 407 -1.91 -11.80 14.95
CA VAL A 407 -0.82 -12.31 15.78
C VAL A 407 0.02 -11.15 16.35
N ARG A 408 0.27 -10.11 15.55
CA ARG A 408 0.97 -8.88 15.97
C ARG A 408 0.17 -8.07 17.00
N THR A 409 -1.16 -8.08 16.90
CA THR A 409 -2.05 -7.50 17.92
C THR A 409 -1.91 -8.26 19.25
N LEU A 410 -1.87 -9.59 19.22
CA LEU A 410 -1.65 -10.41 20.43
C LEU A 410 -0.28 -10.15 21.05
N TRP A 411 0.77 -10.06 20.23
CA TRP A 411 2.10 -9.67 20.71
C TRP A 411 2.06 -8.34 21.48
N ALA A 412 1.37 -7.34 20.94
CA ALA A 412 1.21 -6.04 21.58
C ALA A 412 0.34 -6.09 22.85
N VAL A 413 -0.71 -6.90 22.91
CA VAL A 413 -1.61 -6.94 24.08
C VAL A 413 -1.03 -7.77 25.23
N LEU A 414 -0.42 -8.91 24.90
CA LEU A 414 0.08 -9.86 25.90
C LEU A 414 1.50 -9.52 26.36
N GLY A 415 2.27 -8.85 25.52
CA GLY A 415 3.70 -8.63 25.69
C GLY A 415 4.54 -9.86 25.29
N PRO A 416 5.83 -9.67 24.97
CA PRO A 416 6.69 -10.73 24.41
C PRO A 416 6.75 -12.02 25.24
N ASP A 417 6.89 -11.90 26.57
CA ASP A 417 7.11 -13.05 27.46
C ASP A 417 5.87 -13.95 27.55
N ALA A 418 4.69 -13.36 27.78
CA ALA A 418 3.44 -14.13 27.86
C ALA A 418 3.03 -14.69 26.49
N PHE A 419 3.28 -13.92 25.41
CA PHE A 419 3.07 -14.40 24.04
C PHE A 419 3.94 -15.63 23.76
N GLN A 420 5.25 -15.53 23.96
CA GLN A 420 6.17 -16.64 23.71
C GLN A 420 5.81 -17.86 24.57
N LYS A 421 5.45 -17.65 25.84
CA LYS A 421 5.02 -18.73 26.72
C LYS A 421 3.74 -19.42 26.21
N GLY A 422 2.76 -18.66 25.71
CA GLY A 422 1.55 -19.21 25.11
C GLY A 422 1.84 -20.08 23.88
N VAL A 423 2.71 -19.60 22.99
CA VAL A 423 3.16 -20.38 21.83
C VAL A 423 3.85 -21.69 22.26
N GLN A 424 4.72 -21.64 23.27
CA GLN A 424 5.39 -22.84 23.79
C GLN A 424 4.40 -23.86 24.37
N ILE A 425 3.38 -23.39 25.11
CA ILE A 425 2.32 -24.25 25.65
C ILE A 425 1.53 -24.93 24.52
N TYR A 426 1.17 -24.16 23.48
CA TYR A 426 0.47 -24.67 22.31
C TYR A 426 1.30 -25.74 21.58
N MET A 427 2.56 -25.44 21.29
CA MET A 427 3.47 -26.36 20.58
C MET A 427 3.70 -27.67 21.35
N ASP A 428 3.96 -27.59 22.66
CA ASP A 428 4.21 -28.77 23.49
C ASP A 428 3.01 -29.74 23.53
N ARG A 429 1.79 -29.20 23.63
CA ARG A 429 0.54 -29.98 23.72
C ARG A 429 0.15 -30.65 22.40
N HIS A 430 0.40 -29.97 21.30
CA HIS A 430 -0.17 -30.31 19.99
C HIS A 430 0.85 -30.83 18.98
N GLN A 431 2.13 -30.97 19.34
CA GLN A 431 3.14 -31.59 18.48
C GLN A 431 2.67 -32.93 17.88
N TYR A 432 2.84 -33.08 16.56
CA TYR A 432 2.40 -34.20 15.73
C TYR A 432 0.87 -34.40 15.61
N LYS A 433 0.08 -33.38 15.95
CA LYS A 433 -1.38 -33.41 15.87
C LYS A 433 -1.91 -32.26 15.02
N ASN A 434 -3.23 -32.16 14.99
CA ASN A 434 -3.97 -31.07 14.39
C ASN A 434 -4.66 -30.22 15.46
N THR A 435 -4.99 -28.97 15.12
CA THR A 435 -5.63 -28.02 16.04
C THR A 435 -6.67 -27.15 15.34
N GLN A 436 -7.57 -26.59 16.15
CA GLN A 436 -8.45 -25.51 15.73
C GLN A 436 -8.00 -24.18 16.37
N THR A 437 -8.53 -23.07 15.85
CA THR A 437 -8.26 -21.71 16.38
C THR A 437 -8.48 -21.61 17.90
N SER A 438 -9.47 -22.32 18.44
CA SER A 438 -9.76 -22.28 19.89
C SER A 438 -8.66 -22.85 20.78
N ASP A 439 -7.83 -23.75 20.28
CA ASP A 439 -6.75 -24.37 21.07
C ASP A 439 -5.59 -23.40 21.29
N LEU A 440 -5.29 -22.59 20.27
CA LEU A 440 -4.33 -21.49 20.37
C LEU A 440 -4.78 -20.44 21.39
N TRP A 441 -6.06 -20.05 21.37
CA TRP A 441 -6.62 -19.10 22.34
C TRP A 441 -6.46 -19.60 23.77
N LYS A 442 -6.81 -20.86 24.06
CA LYS A 442 -6.64 -21.45 25.39
C LYS A 442 -5.20 -21.36 25.89
N ALA A 443 -4.22 -21.60 25.01
CA ALA A 443 -2.80 -21.51 25.38
C ALA A 443 -2.37 -20.08 25.74
N PHE A 444 -2.85 -19.07 25.00
CA PHE A 444 -2.57 -17.67 25.33
C PHE A 444 -3.32 -17.18 26.58
N GLU A 445 -4.56 -17.61 26.80
CA GLU A 445 -5.31 -17.29 28.03
C GLU A 445 -4.61 -17.85 29.27
N GLU A 446 -4.11 -19.08 29.19
CA GLU A 446 -3.34 -19.70 30.27
C GLU A 446 -2.02 -18.96 30.55
N ALA A 447 -1.31 -18.55 29.50
CA ALA A 447 -0.02 -17.87 29.65
C ALA A 447 -0.15 -16.42 30.16
N SER A 448 -1.23 -15.73 29.78
CA SER A 448 -1.39 -14.29 30.04
C SER A 448 -2.36 -13.95 31.17
N GLY A 449 -3.30 -14.84 31.49
CA GLY A 449 -4.43 -14.56 32.37
C GLY A 449 -5.44 -13.54 31.81
N GLN A 450 -5.33 -13.17 30.53
CA GLN A 450 -6.24 -12.23 29.85
C GLN A 450 -7.33 -12.97 29.06
N PRO A 451 -8.52 -12.37 28.84
CA PRO A 451 -9.60 -12.97 28.05
C PRO A 451 -9.33 -12.89 26.54
N VAL A 452 -8.33 -13.63 26.07
CA VAL A 452 -7.87 -13.59 24.68
C VAL A 452 -8.96 -14.01 23.71
N LYS A 453 -9.74 -15.05 24.05
CA LYS A 453 -10.78 -15.58 23.15
C LYS A 453 -11.84 -14.52 22.83
N GLU A 454 -12.37 -13.85 23.85
CA GLU A 454 -13.40 -12.81 23.68
C GLU A 454 -12.93 -11.71 22.71
N MET A 455 -11.68 -11.27 22.85
CA MET A 455 -11.11 -10.25 21.99
C MET A 455 -10.90 -10.79 20.57
N MET A 456 -10.23 -11.93 20.42
CA MET A 456 -9.78 -12.44 19.13
C MET A 456 -10.91 -13.00 18.27
N ASP A 457 -11.96 -13.60 18.87
CA ASP A 457 -13.16 -14.00 18.13
C ASP A 457 -13.75 -12.82 17.35
N SER A 458 -13.72 -11.60 17.92
CA SER A 458 -14.21 -10.39 17.24
C SER A 458 -13.37 -10.00 16.02
N TRP A 459 -12.14 -10.51 15.89
CA TRP A 459 -11.26 -10.25 14.75
C TRP A 459 -11.22 -11.40 13.74
N THR A 460 -11.40 -12.65 14.18
CA THR A 460 -11.29 -13.83 13.32
C THR A 460 -12.61 -14.28 12.70
N ASP A 461 -13.72 -14.12 13.43
CA ASP A 461 -15.01 -14.74 13.05
C ASP A 461 -15.88 -13.83 12.18
N GLN A 462 -15.47 -12.57 11.97
CA GLN A 462 -16.15 -11.63 11.09
C GLN A 462 -15.20 -10.99 10.07
N MET A 463 -15.76 -10.71 8.90
CA MET A 463 -15.08 -10.01 7.81
C MET A 463 -14.94 -8.51 8.10
N GLY A 464 -13.84 -7.91 7.64
CA GLY A 464 -13.58 -6.49 7.72
C GLY A 464 -12.71 -6.07 8.90
N TYR A 465 -12.44 -4.78 8.95
CA TYR A 465 -11.71 -4.10 10.02
C TYR A 465 -12.35 -2.73 10.36
N PRO A 466 -12.13 -2.21 11.58
CA PRO A 466 -12.70 -0.93 11.96
C PRO A 466 -11.87 0.26 11.46
N VAL A 467 -12.57 1.38 11.25
CA VAL A 467 -12.00 2.72 11.34
C VAL A 467 -12.46 3.38 12.63
N LEU A 468 -11.52 3.94 13.38
CA LEU A 468 -11.77 4.71 14.59
C LEU A 468 -11.85 6.19 14.26
N GLU A 469 -13.03 6.77 14.43
CA GLU A 469 -13.24 8.22 14.35
C GLU A 469 -12.95 8.87 15.70
N VAL A 470 -11.95 9.75 15.73
CA VAL A 470 -11.49 10.48 16.90
C VAL A 470 -12.09 11.88 16.86
N GLY A 471 -13.03 12.15 17.77
CA GLY A 471 -13.64 13.46 17.94
C GLY A 471 -12.66 14.51 18.51
N PRO A 472 -13.09 15.79 18.57
CA PRO A 472 -12.28 16.86 19.14
C PRO A 472 -11.81 16.54 20.56
N ARG A 473 -10.59 16.99 20.87
CA ARG A 473 -9.98 16.84 22.19
C ARG A 473 -10.50 17.90 23.15
N ASP A 474 -11.00 17.47 24.31
CA ASP A 474 -11.41 18.37 25.39
C ASP A 474 -10.20 18.91 26.19
N SER A 475 -10.43 19.82 27.14
CA SER A 475 -9.37 20.42 27.97
C SER A 475 -8.65 19.43 28.90
N ASN A 476 -9.25 18.27 29.17
CA ASN A 476 -8.68 17.20 29.99
C ASN A 476 -7.92 16.16 29.14
N GLY A 477 -7.86 16.38 27.83
CA GLY A 477 -7.20 15.48 26.89
C GLY A 477 -8.04 14.25 26.54
N ASN A 478 -9.37 14.30 26.70
CA ASN A 478 -10.25 13.21 26.28
C ASN A 478 -10.81 13.46 24.87
N CYS A 479 -10.96 12.38 24.12
CA CYS A 479 -11.65 12.34 22.84
C CYS A 479 -12.79 11.31 22.91
N LYS A 480 -13.94 11.64 22.32
CA LYS A 480 -14.93 10.62 21.98
C LYS A 480 -14.42 9.83 20.78
N VAL A 481 -14.19 8.54 20.93
CA VAL A 481 -13.73 7.63 19.88
C VAL A 481 -14.86 6.71 19.48
N THR A 482 -15.16 6.62 18.19
CA THR A 482 -16.26 5.81 17.65
C THR A 482 -15.74 4.86 16.59
N GLN A 483 -16.11 3.58 16.66
CA GLN A 483 -15.71 2.57 15.68
C GLN A 483 -16.83 2.29 14.66
N SER A 484 -16.45 2.09 13.41
CA SER A 484 -17.35 1.65 12.33
C SER A 484 -16.59 0.75 11.36
N TRP A 485 -17.28 -0.13 10.64
CA TRP A 485 -16.66 -0.94 9.58
C TRP A 485 -16.11 -0.02 8.48
N PHE A 486 -14.84 -0.18 8.14
CA PHE A 486 -14.23 0.52 7.02
C PHE A 486 -14.51 -0.21 5.70
N LEU A 487 -15.09 0.51 4.74
CA LEU A 487 -15.28 0.06 3.36
C LEU A 487 -14.63 1.05 2.41
N SER A 488 -13.87 0.53 1.44
CA SER A 488 -13.04 1.33 0.53
C SER A 488 -13.85 2.26 -0.38
N ASP A 489 -15.10 1.89 -0.68
CA ASP A 489 -16.04 2.70 -1.46
C ASP A 489 -16.86 3.68 -0.60
N GLY A 490 -16.72 3.63 0.73
CA GLY A 490 -17.49 4.43 1.67
C GLY A 490 -18.96 4.01 1.81
N SER A 491 -19.37 2.89 1.23
CA SER A 491 -20.76 2.42 1.30
C SER A 491 -21.14 1.99 2.72
N VAL A 492 -22.37 2.28 3.13
CA VAL A 492 -22.98 1.77 4.38
C VAL A 492 -24.36 1.21 4.03
N LYS A 493 -24.63 -0.02 4.44
CA LYS A 493 -25.92 -0.70 4.29
C LYS A 493 -26.51 -1.00 5.66
N GLU A 494 -27.82 -1.20 5.71
CA GLU A 494 -28.53 -1.65 6.91
C GLU A 494 -27.89 -2.92 7.49
N GLY A 495 -27.65 -2.92 8.80
CA GLY A 495 -26.94 -3.99 9.52
C GLY A 495 -25.42 -3.79 9.62
N ASP A 496 -24.79 -2.98 8.76
CA ASP A 496 -23.35 -2.70 8.86
C ASP A 496 -23.00 -1.97 10.18
N GLU A 497 -23.94 -1.20 10.72
CA GLU A 497 -23.85 -0.49 11.99
C GLU A 497 -23.76 -1.39 13.22
N GLU A 498 -24.05 -2.69 13.10
CA GLU A 498 -23.99 -3.65 14.22
C GLU A 498 -22.56 -4.16 14.45
N LYS A 499 -21.74 -4.28 13.39
CA LYS A 499 -20.38 -4.87 13.45
C LYS A 499 -19.46 -4.17 14.44
N LYS A 500 -18.99 -4.87 15.47
CA LYS A 500 -18.15 -4.31 16.55
C LYS A 500 -16.92 -5.19 16.76
N TRP A 501 -15.79 -4.56 17.04
CA TRP A 501 -14.55 -5.21 17.44
C TRP A 501 -14.19 -4.82 18.87
N VAL A 502 -13.52 -5.73 19.58
CA VAL A 502 -12.81 -5.40 20.81
C VAL A 502 -11.43 -4.87 20.40
N VAL A 503 -11.24 -3.55 20.47
CA VAL A 503 -10.09 -2.85 19.87
C VAL A 503 -9.06 -2.44 20.93
N PRO A 504 -7.84 -3.00 20.90
CA PRO A 504 -6.70 -2.47 21.62
C PRO A 504 -6.25 -1.16 20.98
N ILE A 505 -6.28 -0.05 21.73
CA ILE A 505 -5.84 1.26 21.28
C ILE A 505 -4.50 1.60 21.93
N LEU A 506 -3.45 1.66 21.12
CA LEU A 506 -2.12 2.13 21.53
C LEU A 506 -2.00 3.64 21.28
N ILE A 507 -1.72 4.40 22.33
CA ILE A 507 -1.67 5.87 22.29
C ILE A 507 -0.23 6.32 22.50
N GLY A 508 0.34 7.03 21.53
CA GLY A 508 1.66 7.63 21.63
C GLY A 508 1.66 9.12 21.32
N ASP A 509 2.62 9.84 21.88
CA ASP A 509 2.80 11.27 21.72
C ASP A 509 4.28 11.66 21.65
N GLU A 510 4.62 12.95 21.63
CA GLU A 510 6.03 13.41 21.54
C GLU A 510 6.96 12.92 22.65
N ARG A 511 6.42 12.37 23.75
CA ARG A 511 7.18 11.81 24.86
C ARG A 511 7.36 10.30 24.74
N THR A 512 6.62 9.64 23.84
CA THR A 512 6.76 8.21 23.58
C THR A 512 8.02 7.99 22.75
N PRO A 513 9.02 7.23 23.24
CA PRO A 513 10.22 6.94 22.47
C PRO A 513 9.93 6.14 21.21
N ALA A 514 10.65 6.44 20.13
CA ALA A 514 10.55 5.68 18.89
C ALA A 514 10.96 4.21 19.14
N GLY A 515 10.12 3.26 18.71
CA GLY A 515 10.33 1.83 18.92
C GLY A 515 9.70 1.27 20.20
N GLU A 516 9.20 2.11 21.10
CA GLU A 516 8.40 1.67 22.24
C GLU A 516 6.91 1.62 21.88
N MET A 517 6.16 0.76 22.57
CA MET A 517 4.72 0.71 22.43
C MET A 517 4.06 1.89 23.15
N GLY A 518 3.02 2.45 22.52
CA GLY A 518 2.19 3.47 23.16
C GLY A 518 1.43 2.92 24.37
N ARG A 519 0.85 3.84 25.17
CA ARG A 519 -0.05 3.47 26.27
C ARG A 519 -1.24 2.70 25.73
N LEU A 520 -1.46 1.49 26.22
CA LEU A 520 -2.57 0.63 25.82
C LEU A 520 -3.86 0.95 26.60
N THR A 521 -4.99 1.01 25.89
CA THR A 521 -6.35 0.98 26.45
C THR A 521 -7.24 0.09 25.59
N MET A 522 -8.31 -0.46 26.14
CA MET A 522 -9.23 -1.36 25.42
C MET A 522 -10.56 -0.65 25.16
N MET A 523 -10.99 -0.62 23.90
CA MET A 523 -12.33 -0.17 23.48
C MET A 523 -13.19 -1.40 23.21
N ARG A 524 -14.33 -1.51 23.90
CA ARG A 524 -15.26 -2.64 23.80
C ARG A 524 -16.61 -2.25 23.23
N GLU A 525 -16.98 -0.98 23.33
CA GLU A 525 -18.23 -0.45 22.83
C GLU A 525 -18.09 0.27 21.50
N LYS A 526 -19.22 0.56 20.87
CA LYS A 526 -19.28 1.30 19.60
C LYS A 526 -18.68 2.71 19.71
N SER A 527 -18.85 3.34 20.86
CA SER A 527 -18.33 4.67 21.14
C SER A 527 -17.92 4.77 22.61
N GLU A 528 -16.72 5.26 22.86
CA GLU A 528 -16.15 5.41 24.20
C GLU A 528 -15.38 6.73 24.34
N THR A 529 -15.19 7.17 25.57
CA THR A 529 -14.31 8.32 25.86
C THR A 529 -12.92 7.80 26.16
N VAL A 530 -11.96 8.15 25.31
CA VAL A 530 -10.56 7.75 25.45
C VAL A 530 -9.74 8.97 25.85
N ASN A 531 -8.99 8.85 26.94
CA ASN A 531 -8.00 9.86 27.30
C ASN A 531 -6.79 9.72 26.35
N VAL A 532 -6.53 10.73 25.54
CA VAL A 532 -5.39 10.79 24.61
C VAL A 532 -4.27 11.72 25.12
N GLY A 533 -4.53 12.49 26.17
CA GLY A 533 -3.59 13.43 26.77
C GLY A 533 -3.48 14.77 26.03
N ASN A 534 -2.74 15.71 26.61
CA ASN A 534 -2.65 17.12 26.17
C ASN A 534 -1.38 17.46 25.39
N ALA A 535 -0.73 16.45 24.83
CA ALA A 535 0.48 16.58 24.01
C ALA A 535 0.22 17.40 22.72
N ARG A 536 1.28 17.94 22.11
CA ARG A 536 1.18 18.77 20.89
C ARG A 536 0.58 17.98 19.75
N TRP A 537 1.01 16.74 19.58
CA TRP A 537 0.39 15.77 18.69
C TRP A 537 0.13 14.47 19.46
N VAL A 538 -0.84 13.70 18.98
CA VAL A 538 -1.12 12.37 19.51
C VAL A 538 -1.48 11.45 18.36
N ALA A 539 -0.94 10.23 18.41
CA ALA A 539 -1.21 9.17 17.46
C ALA A 539 -1.83 7.98 18.19
N LEU A 540 -3.04 7.60 17.76
CA LEU A 540 -3.64 6.31 18.05
C LEU A 540 -3.10 5.28 17.07
N ASN A 541 -3.05 4.03 17.54
CA ASN A 541 -2.32 2.94 16.88
C ASN A 541 -0.82 3.23 16.76
N TYR A 542 -0.22 3.81 17.80
CA TYR A 542 1.20 4.17 17.78
C TYR A 542 2.08 2.95 17.50
N GLY A 543 2.89 3.01 16.44
CA GLY A 543 3.68 1.88 15.92
C GLY A 543 2.93 0.93 14.96
N SER A 544 1.64 1.17 14.71
CA SER A 544 0.79 0.44 13.74
C SER A 544 0.68 -1.06 14.03
N TRP A 545 0.45 -1.43 15.30
CA TRP A 545 0.42 -2.83 15.75
C TRP A 545 -0.90 -3.55 15.49
N VAL A 546 -1.99 -2.80 15.35
CA VAL A 546 -3.35 -3.35 15.27
C VAL A 546 -3.95 -3.01 13.90
N PRO A 547 -4.66 -3.92 13.21
CA PRO A 547 -5.19 -3.66 11.87
C PRO A 547 -6.47 -2.79 11.92
N TYR A 548 -6.34 -1.52 12.30
CA TYR A 548 -7.40 -0.52 12.16
C TYR A 548 -6.87 0.81 11.64
N ARG A 549 -7.77 1.58 11.00
CA ARG A 549 -7.48 2.94 10.51
C ARG A 549 -7.97 3.99 11.51
N VAL A 550 -7.32 5.15 11.52
CA VAL A 550 -7.67 6.27 12.42
C VAL A 550 -8.09 7.50 11.61
N HIS A 551 -9.33 7.94 11.81
CA HIS A 551 -9.87 9.18 11.27
C HIS A 551 -9.93 10.25 12.36
N TYR A 552 -9.02 11.22 12.35
CA TYR A 552 -9.11 12.38 13.24
C TYR A 552 -10.04 13.45 12.65
N ALA A 553 -11.23 13.62 13.24
CA ALA A 553 -12.21 14.57 12.73
C ALA A 553 -11.75 16.03 12.83
N SER A 554 -10.97 16.36 13.86
CA SER A 554 -10.41 17.71 14.08
C SER A 554 -9.31 18.05 13.06
N PRO A 555 -9.47 19.14 12.27
CA PRO A 555 -8.39 19.67 11.42
C PRO A 555 -7.14 20.04 12.22
N GLU A 556 -7.29 20.50 13.46
CA GLU A 556 -6.18 20.87 14.34
C GLU A 556 -5.30 19.65 14.66
N MET A 557 -5.92 18.52 15.04
CA MET A 557 -5.20 17.28 15.33
C MET A 557 -4.48 16.74 14.09
N ARG A 558 -5.14 16.77 12.93
CA ARG A 558 -4.53 16.37 11.65
C ARG A 558 -3.36 17.27 11.27
N GLY A 559 -3.51 18.58 11.40
CA GLY A 559 -2.44 19.55 11.17
C GLY A 559 -1.26 19.39 12.13
N ALA A 560 -1.51 18.98 13.39
CA ALA A 560 -0.45 18.69 14.35
C ALA A 560 0.37 17.45 13.95
N LEU A 561 -0.28 16.37 13.50
CA LEU A 561 0.39 15.17 12.98
C LEU A 561 1.19 15.49 11.71
N ALA A 562 0.63 16.24 10.76
CA ALA A 562 1.36 16.67 9.56
C ALA A 562 2.61 17.50 9.91
N LYS A 563 2.52 18.40 10.89
CA LYS A 563 3.68 19.14 11.40
C LYS A 563 4.69 18.23 12.10
N ALA A 564 4.24 17.18 12.81
CA ALA A 564 5.13 16.20 13.44
C ALA A 564 5.97 15.43 12.40
N VAL A 565 5.40 15.14 11.23
CA VAL A 565 6.14 14.60 10.06
C VAL A 565 7.24 15.57 9.65
N ALA A 566 6.90 16.83 9.37
CA ALA A 566 7.87 17.81 8.90
C ALA A 566 8.98 18.10 9.91
N HIS A 567 8.70 18.03 11.21
CA HIS A 567 9.69 18.16 12.28
C HIS A 567 10.43 16.85 12.60
N ARG A 568 10.11 15.75 11.92
CA ARG A 568 10.70 14.41 12.15
C ARG A 568 10.55 13.91 13.59
N SER A 569 9.44 14.25 14.24
CA SER A 569 9.13 13.79 15.61
C SER A 569 8.22 12.56 15.64
N LEU A 570 7.63 12.19 14.50
CA LEU A 570 6.80 10.98 14.37
C LEU A 570 7.68 9.80 13.87
N PRO A 571 7.61 8.62 14.49
CA PRO A 571 8.42 7.47 14.08
C PRO A 571 7.98 6.91 12.70
N VAL A 572 8.82 6.05 12.11
CA VAL A 572 8.64 5.56 10.73
C VAL A 572 7.31 4.83 10.50
N PRO A 573 6.89 3.84 11.32
CA PRO A 573 5.61 3.14 11.11
C PRO A 573 4.41 4.10 11.10
N ASP A 574 4.37 5.05 12.04
CA ASP A 574 3.30 6.04 12.14
C ASP A 574 3.28 7.01 10.94
N LYS A 575 4.45 7.39 10.40
CA LYS A 575 4.54 8.17 9.16
C LYS A 575 3.97 7.39 7.96
N ILE A 576 4.24 6.10 7.87
CA ILE A 576 3.73 5.21 6.82
C ILE A 576 2.21 5.07 6.97
N GLN A 577 1.73 4.75 8.17
CA GLN A 577 0.31 4.56 8.46
C GLN A 577 -0.51 5.83 8.25
N LEU A 578 0.05 7.01 8.54
CA LEU A 578 -0.63 8.28 8.29
C LEU A 578 -0.89 8.47 6.79
N LEU A 579 0.12 8.25 5.93
CA LEU A 579 -0.05 8.29 4.46
C LEU A 579 -1.11 7.28 3.99
N ALA A 580 -0.98 6.04 4.45
CA ALA A 580 -1.82 4.94 4.02
C ALA A 580 -3.28 5.05 4.53
N THR A 581 -3.48 5.63 5.71
CA THR A 581 -4.81 5.93 6.25
C THR A 581 -5.43 7.11 5.52
N THR A 582 -4.69 8.20 5.31
CA THR A 582 -5.21 9.39 4.63
C THR A 582 -5.63 9.08 3.19
N ARG A 583 -4.85 8.29 2.43
CA ARG A 583 -5.27 7.89 1.07
C ARG A 583 -6.55 7.05 1.06
N ALA A 584 -6.69 6.12 2.03
CA ALA A 584 -7.84 5.23 2.12
C ALA A 584 -9.10 6.01 2.52
N LEU A 585 -8.99 6.93 3.49
CA LEU A 585 -10.09 7.82 3.89
C LEU A 585 -10.51 8.77 2.75
N ALA A 586 -9.55 9.26 1.94
CA ALA A 586 -9.87 10.07 0.77
C ALA A 586 -10.66 9.28 -0.27
N LYS A 587 -10.26 8.04 -0.54
CA LYS A 587 -10.98 7.13 -1.45
C LYS A 587 -12.41 6.84 -0.95
N ALA A 588 -12.57 6.62 0.37
CA ALA A 588 -13.84 6.34 1.01
C ALA A 588 -14.71 7.59 1.30
N LYS A 589 -14.39 8.78 0.76
CA LYS A 589 -15.08 10.06 0.99
C LYS A 589 -15.17 10.49 2.47
N ARG A 590 -14.30 9.97 3.33
CA ARG A 590 -14.18 10.41 4.74
C ARG A 590 -13.22 11.60 4.88
N LEU A 591 -12.28 11.73 3.96
CA LEU A 591 -11.44 12.90 3.75
C LEU A 591 -11.54 13.35 2.28
N THR A 592 -11.09 14.56 1.99
CA THR A 592 -10.96 15.04 0.61
C THR A 592 -9.63 14.61 -0.01
N VAL A 593 -9.60 14.47 -1.34
CA VAL A 593 -8.36 14.23 -2.10
C VAL A 593 -7.35 15.38 -1.90
N CYS A 594 -7.86 16.61 -1.75
CA CYS A 594 -7.05 17.79 -1.46
C CYS A 594 -6.23 17.65 -0.18
N GLU A 595 -6.87 17.18 0.90
CA GLU A 595 -6.20 16.96 2.19
C GLU A 595 -5.11 15.88 2.07
N ALA A 596 -5.35 14.83 1.28
CA ALA A 596 -4.35 13.80 1.02
C ALA A 596 -3.14 14.33 0.23
N LEU A 597 -3.37 15.15 -0.79
CA LEU A 597 -2.30 15.79 -1.57
C LEU A 597 -1.52 16.81 -0.74
N GLN A 598 -2.19 17.55 0.15
CA GLN A 598 -1.54 18.49 1.06
C GLN A 598 -0.63 17.79 2.06
N LEU A 599 -1.04 16.64 2.60
CA LEU A 599 -0.21 15.84 3.51
C LEU A 599 1.14 15.48 2.87
N LEU A 600 1.18 15.10 1.58
CA LEU A 600 2.43 14.78 0.87
C LEU A 600 3.46 15.91 0.93
N THR A 601 3.02 17.17 0.99
CA THR A 601 3.93 18.32 1.03
C THR A 601 4.74 18.42 2.32
N PHE A 602 4.28 17.82 3.42
CA PHE A 602 5.01 17.76 4.69
C PHE A 602 6.18 16.77 4.65
N TYR A 603 6.21 15.86 3.67
CA TYR A 603 7.27 14.87 3.48
C TYR A 603 8.42 15.36 2.59
N LYS A 604 8.43 16.62 2.13
CA LYS A 604 9.51 17.20 1.30
C LYS A 604 10.92 17.04 1.89
N SER A 605 11.01 17.00 3.22
CA SER A 605 12.28 16.82 3.94
C SER A 605 12.54 15.37 4.37
N GLU A 606 11.71 14.40 3.99
CA GLU A 606 11.85 13.01 4.39
C GLU A 606 13.17 12.40 3.89
N GLY A 607 13.80 11.60 4.75
CA GLY A 607 15.09 10.95 4.47
C GLY A 607 15.08 9.43 4.66
N ASP A 608 14.02 8.85 5.23
CA ASP A 608 13.93 7.40 5.43
C ASP A 608 13.36 6.69 4.19
N ALA A 609 14.04 5.63 3.73
CA ALA A 609 13.70 4.90 2.52
C ALA A 609 12.33 4.20 2.61
N ASP A 610 11.98 3.65 3.78
CA ASP A 610 10.72 2.90 3.95
C ASP A 610 9.52 3.86 3.91
N VAL A 611 9.70 5.09 4.40
CA VAL A 611 8.69 6.15 4.25
C VAL A 611 8.53 6.59 2.79
N TRP A 612 9.63 6.66 2.03
CA TRP A 612 9.57 6.98 0.61
C TRP A 612 8.85 5.91 -0.22
N ASP A 613 8.96 4.64 0.17
CA ASP A 613 8.16 3.57 -0.45
C ASP A 613 6.66 3.80 -0.21
N ALA A 614 6.26 4.14 1.02
CA ALA A 614 4.89 4.50 1.34
C ALA A 614 4.41 5.78 0.61
N ILE A 615 5.28 6.78 0.42
CA ILE A 615 5.00 7.95 -0.41
C ILE A 615 4.73 7.50 -1.86
N ALA A 616 5.55 6.62 -2.43
CA ALA A 616 5.39 6.17 -3.80
C ALA A 616 4.07 5.39 -4.03
N ILE A 617 3.67 4.56 -3.07
CA ILE A 617 2.38 3.87 -3.06
C ILE A 617 1.22 4.88 -2.98
N THR A 618 1.34 5.87 -2.09
CA THR A 618 0.32 6.91 -1.89
C THR A 618 0.15 7.79 -3.13
N VAL A 619 1.27 8.24 -3.71
CA VAL A 619 1.32 8.98 -4.97
C VAL A 619 0.65 8.19 -6.09
N SER A 620 0.99 6.91 -6.25
CA SER A 620 0.40 6.05 -7.29
C SER A 620 -1.12 5.89 -7.14
N ALA A 621 -1.63 5.80 -5.91
CA ALA A 621 -3.06 5.68 -5.65
C ALA A 621 -3.82 6.99 -5.91
N LEU A 622 -3.28 8.13 -5.49
CA LEU A 622 -3.88 9.45 -5.72
C LEU A 622 -3.82 9.85 -7.20
N ASP A 623 -2.77 9.43 -7.90
CA ASP A 623 -2.58 9.65 -9.33
C ASP A 623 -3.71 9.04 -10.17
N ILE A 624 -4.19 7.83 -9.84
CA ILE A 624 -5.37 7.22 -10.50
C ILE A 624 -6.58 8.17 -10.43
N ILE A 625 -6.82 8.77 -9.26
CA ILE A 625 -7.93 9.69 -9.05
C ILE A 625 -7.69 11.00 -9.80
N CYS A 626 -6.47 11.54 -9.73
CA CYS A 626 -6.09 12.79 -10.39
C CYS A 626 -6.16 12.66 -11.93
N GLU A 627 -5.69 11.56 -12.51
CA GLU A 627 -5.85 11.25 -13.93
C GLU A 627 -7.33 11.16 -14.32
N GLY A 628 -8.15 10.48 -13.52
CA GLY A 628 -9.60 10.34 -13.75
C GLY A 628 -10.38 11.66 -13.73
N VAL A 629 -9.85 12.71 -13.10
CA VAL A 629 -10.38 14.09 -13.13
C VAL A 629 -9.61 15.03 -14.07
N GLY A 630 -8.68 14.51 -14.87
CA GLY A 630 -7.94 15.29 -15.87
C GLY A 630 -6.79 16.14 -15.32
N ARG A 631 -6.25 15.80 -14.14
CA ARG A 631 -5.20 16.54 -13.41
C ARG A 631 -3.87 15.79 -13.31
N GLY A 632 -3.63 14.83 -14.21
CA GLY A 632 -2.37 14.06 -14.23
C GLY A 632 -1.12 14.93 -14.47
N SER A 633 -1.24 16.04 -15.22
CA SER A 633 -0.10 16.93 -15.49
C SER A 633 0.37 17.70 -14.24
N GLU A 634 -0.58 18.09 -13.40
CA GLU A 634 -0.35 18.78 -12.16
C GLU A 634 0.18 17.83 -11.08
N MET A 635 -0.31 16.58 -11.08
CA MET A 635 0.26 15.51 -10.29
C MET A 635 1.73 15.24 -10.66
N ASN A 636 2.05 15.14 -11.95
CA ASN A 636 3.44 15.01 -12.43
C ASN A 636 4.33 16.14 -11.88
N LYS A 637 3.85 17.38 -11.91
CA LYS A 637 4.58 18.55 -11.39
C LYS A 637 4.80 18.46 -9.89
N LEU A 638 3.75 18.15 -9.11
CA LEU A 638 3.83 18.03 -7.65
C LEU A 638 4.84 16.95 -7.24
N VAL A 639 4.81 15.78 -7.90
CA VAL A 639 5.76 14.69 -7.60
C VAL A 639 7.18 15.05 -8.02
N THR A 640 7.36 15.70 -9.17
CA THR A 640 8.67 16.19 -9.62
C THR A 640 9.30 17.11 -8.55
N GLU A 641 8.56 18.12 -8.08
CA GLU A 641 9.02 19.03 -7.02
C GLU A 641 9.31 18.32 -5.68
N LEU A 642 8.56 17.25 -5.38
CA LEU A 642 8.75 16.46 -4.16
C LEU A 642 10.06 15.67 -4.19
N ILE A 643 10.45 15.11 -5.35
CA ILE A 643 11.63 14.22 -5.46
C ILE A 643 12.92 14.94 -5.86
N GLU A 644 12.87 16.12 -6.48
CA GLU A 644 14.05 16.86 -6.96
C GLU A 644 15.12 17.06 -5.88
N GLY A 645 14.71 17.58 -4.72
CA GLY A 645 15.61 17.82 -3.59
C GLY A 645 16.25 16.54 -3.05
N PRO A 646 15.47 15.51 -2.68
CA PRO A 646 15.98 14.20 -2.27
C PRO A 646 16.92 13.56 -3.30
N LEU A 647 16.52 13.51 -4.58
CA LEU A 647 17.29 12.86 -5.64
C LEU A 647 18.61 13.59 -5.92
N ALA A 648 18.61 14.93 -5.88
CA ALA A 648 19.83 15.73 -6.01
C ALA A 648 20.84 15.46 -4.86
N ARG A 649 20.36 15.15 -3.65
CA ARG A 649 21.23 14.83 -2.50
C ARG A 649 21.89 13.46 -2.64
N ILE A 650 21.12 12.44 -3.04
CA ILE A 650 21.62 11.05 -3.07
C ILE A 650 22.34 10.69 -4.39
N GLY A 651 21.97 11.33 -5.50
CA GLY A 651 22.44 11.04 -6.84
C GLY A 651 21.91 9.72 -7.42
N TRP A 652 22.16 9.53 -8.72
CA TRP A 652 21.74 8.34 -9.50
C TRP A 652 22.79 7.21 -9.47
N ASP A 653 24.04 7.53 -9.13
CA ASP A 653 25.13 6.56 -9.13
C ASP A 653 25.27 5.87 -7.77
N SER A 654 25.55 4.56 -7.83
CA SER A 654 25.91 3.79 -6.64
C SER A 654 27.30 4.19 -6.16
N LYS A 655 27.47 4.36 -4.86
CA LYS A 655 28.75 4.65 -4.22
C LYS A 655 29.21 3.44 -3.39
N PRO A 656 30.52 3.17 -3.27
CA PRO A 656 31.02 2.09 -2.41
C PRO A 656 30.62 2.23 -0.94
N THR A 657 30.30 3.45 -0.49
CA THR A 657 29.84 3.77 0.86
C THR A 657 28.32 3.73 1.02
N ASP A 658 27.56 3.38 -0.03
CA ASP A 658 26.11 3.33 0.06
C ASP A 658 25.66 2.16 0.95
N GLU A 659 24.92 2.49 2.00
CA GLU A 659 24.18 1.52 2.79
C GLU A 659 22.93 1.01 2.04
N SER A 660 22.38 -0.13 2.46
CA SER A 660 21.18 -0.72 1.83
C SER A 660 20.00 0.25 1.75
N LYS A 661 19.74 1.06 2.80
CA LYS A 661 18.69 2.08 2.79
C LYS A 661 18.95 3.20 1.77
N THR A 662 20.21 3.57 1.50
CA THR A 662 20.53 4.59 0.48
C THR A 662 20.24 4.05 -0.92
N ARG A 663 20.58 2.79 -1.18
CA ARG A 663 20.22 2.11 -2.44
C ARG A 663 18.71 2.00 -2.64
N GLN A 664 17.97 1.61 -1.59
CA GLN A 664 16.50 1.55 -1.60
C GLN A 664 15.90 2.93 -1.91
N LEU A 665 16.30 3.98 -1.18
CA LEU A 665 15.83 5.34 -1.41
C LEU A 665 16.09 5.81 -2.85
N ARG A 666 17.27 5.50 -3.41
CA ARG A 666 17.60 5.79 -4.80
C ARG A 666 16.66 5.10 -5.78
N SER A 667 16.48 3.78 -5.60
CA SER A 667 15.55 3.00 -6.41
C SER A 667 14.17 3.63 -6.43
N THR A 668 13.63 3.99 -5.27
CA THR A 668 12.29 4.57 -5.12
C THR A 668 12.17 5.95 -5.77
N LEU A 669 13.14 6.84 -5.56
CA LEU A 669 13.14 8.17 -6.17
C LEU A 669 13.28 8.11 -7.70
N VAL A 670 14.16 7.24 -8.22
CA VAL A 670 14.31 7.05 -9.67
C VAL A 670 13.06 6.38 -10.27
N ASN A 671 12.41 5.48 -9.54
CA ASN A 671 11.13 4.90 -9.96
C ASN A 671 10.02 5.96 -10.05
N LEU A 672 9.91 6.86 -9.07
CA LEU A 672 9.01 8.02 -9.15
C LEU A 672 9.37 8.90 -10.35
N ALA A 673 10.65 9.22 -10.55
CA ALA A 673 11.09 10.00 -11.71
C ALA A 673 10.67 9.35 -13.04
N SER A 674 10.75 8.03 -13.14
CA SER A 674 10.41 7.29 -14.36
C SER A 674 8.95 7.42 -14.80
N LYS A 675 8.05 7.68 -13.87
CA LYS A 675 6.62 7.85 -14.15
C LYS A 675 6.25 9.33 -14.30
N TYR A 676 6.77 10.18 -13.42
CA TYR A 676 6.27 11.54 -13.25
C TYR A 676 7.15 12.63 -13.91
N CYS A 677 8.39 12.33 -14.30
CA CYS A 677 9.36 13.34 -14.74
C CYS A 677 9.71 13.27 -16.24
N HIS A 678 8.87 12.64 -17.07
CA HIS A 678 9.09 12.53 -18.52
C HIS A 678 9.08 13.88 -19.28
N THR A 679 8.66 14.96 -18.63
CA THR A 679 8.73 16.34 -19.15
C THR A 679 9.94 17.13 -18.61
N ASN A 680 10.65 16.61 -17.62
CA ASN A 680 11.88 17.21 -17.09
C ASN A 680 13.06 16.85 -18.01
N LYS A 681 13.53 17.81 -18.79
CA LYS A 681 14.56 17.59 -19.82
C LYS A 681 15.88 17.06 -19.24
N GLU A 682 16.32 17.57 -18.10
CA GLU A 682 17.59 17.17 -17.49
C GLU A 682 17.56 15.71 -17.04
N MET A 683 16.47 15.29 -16.37
CA MET A 683 16.32 13.91 -15.93
C MET A 683 16.15 12.94 -17.12
N VAL A 684 15.43 13.35 -18.16
CA VAL A 684 15.27 12.56 -19.40
C VAL A 684 16.61 12.40 -20.12
N GLU A 685 17.38 13.47 -20.28
CA GLU A 685 18.71 13.42 -20.90
C GLU A 685 19.65 12.51 -20.11
N ASN A 686 19.63 12.58 -18.78
CA ASN A 686 20.40 11.67 -17.92
C ASN A 686 19.99 10.20 -18.13
N ALA A 687 18.69 9.91 -18.16
CA ALA A 687 18.18 8.56 -18.38
C ALA A 687 18.55 8.02 -19.77
N CYS A 688 18.47 8.85 -20.82
CA CYS A 688 18.88 8.47 -22.17
C CYS A 688 20.37 8.14 -22.25
N GLN A 689 21.24 8.94 -21.62
CA GLN A 689 22.68 8.65 -21.56
C GLN A 689 22.97 7.31 -20.88
N ARG A 690 22.28 7.01 -19.78
CA ARG A 690 22.42 5.74 -19.06
C ARG A 690 21.85 4.55 -19.84
N ALA A 691 20.72 4.72 -20.52
CA ALA A 691 20.15 3.69 -21.39
C ALA A 691 21.09 3.34 -22.55
N GLN A 692 21.73 4.35 -23.15
CA GLN A 692 22.75 4.14 -24.18
C GLN A 692 23.97 3.39 -23.63
N ALA A 693 24.52 3.84 -22.49
CA ALA A 693 25.64 3.16 -21.83
C ALA A 693 25.31 1.70 -21.48
N TYR A 694 24.08 1.42 -21.05
CA TYR A 694 23.60 0.06 -20.76
C TYR A 694 23.56 -0.85 -22.00
N LEU A 695 23.19 -0.30 -23.16
CA LEU A 695 23.18 -1.08 -24.40
C LEU A 695 24.60 -1.44 -24.86
N GLU A 696 25.59 -0.59 -24.55
CA GLU A 696 27.02 -0.81 -24.82
C GLU A 696 27.66 -1.76 -23.80
N ASP A 697 27.44 -1.51 -22.51
CA ASP A 697 27.93 -2.29 -21.38
C ASP A 697 26.79 -2.49 -20.37
N PRO A 698 26.26 -3.73 -20.23
CA PRO A 698 25.17 -4.02 -19.31
C PRO A 698 25.51 -3.75 -17.84
N SER A 699 26.80 -3.82 -17.49
CA SER A 699 27.28 -3.59 -16.13
C SER A 699 27.28 -2.11 -15.73
N SER A 700 27.15 -1.20 -16.70
CA SER A 700 27.10 0.25 -16.47
C SER A 700 25.84 0.73 -15.73
N LEU A 701 24.77 -0.08 -15.73
CA LEU A 701 23.49 0.27 -15.14
C LEU A 701 23.08 -0.73 -14.06
N PRO A 702 23.09 -0.33 -12.77
CA PRO A 702 22.72 -1.22 -11.67
C PRO A 702 21.28 -1.74 -11.77
N ALA A 703 21.07 -2.98 -11.35
CA ALA A 703 19.76 -3.64 -11.38
C ALA A 703 18.66 -2.84 -10.65
N ASP A 704 18.99 -2.18 -9.54
CA ASP A 704 18.05 -1.39 -8.71
C ASP A 704 17.33 -0.28 -9.49
N ILE A 705 18.02 0.35 -10.43
CA ILE A 705 17.48 1.52 -11.17
C ILE A 705 17.27 1.25 -12.65
N ARG A 706 17.74 0.10 -13.16
CA ARG A 706 17.73 -0.24 -14.58
C ARG A 706 16.36 -0.06 -15.21
N ARG A 707 15.35 -0.74 -14.66
CA ARG A 707 13.96 -0.65 -15.14
C ARG A 707 13.47 0.80 -15.19
N SER A 708 13.68 1.55 -14.12
CA SER A 708 13.20 2.94 -14.00
C SER A 708 13.92 3.89 -14.96
N VAL A 709 15.22 3.70 -15.19
CA VAL A 709 15.99 4.45 -16.19
C VAL A 709 15.48 4.16 -17.60
N LEU A 710 15.28 2.88 -17.95
CA LEU A 710 14.78 2.49 -19.27
C LEU A 710 13.37 3.03 -19.53
N LYS A 711 12.49 2.97 -18.53
CA LYS A 711 11.15 3.58 -18.58
C LYS A 711 11.21 5.08 -18.85
N LEU A 712 12.04 5.82 -18.10
CA LEU A 712 12.15 7.28 -18.25
C LEU A 712 12.70 7.66 -19.63
N ALA A 713 13.72 6.95 -20.11
CA ALA A 713 14.30 7.20 -21.43
C ALA A 713 13.27 6.99 -22.56
N LEU A 714 12.49 5.90 -22.49
CA LEU A 714 11.43 5.61 -23.46
C LEU A 714 10.27 6.61 -23.39
N ALA A 715 9.83 6.97 -22.17
CA ALA A 715 8.75 7.95 -21.96
C ALA A 715 9.15 9.37 -22.38
N GLY A 716 10.42 9.73 -22.19
CA GLY A 716 11.01 11.00 -22.63
C GLY A 716 11.17 11.12 -24.15
N GLY A 717 11.02 10.01 -24.90
CA GLY A 717 11.11 9.97 -26.35
C GLY A 717 12.45 9.51 -26.92
N GLY A 718 13.28 8.82 -26.13
CA GLY A 718 14.49 8.16 -26.61
C GLY A 718 14.21 6.97 -27.54
N ASP A 719 15.03 6.80 -28.57
CA ASP A 719 14.88 5.75 -29.59
C ASP A 719 15.60 4.44 -29.17
N PHE A 720 15.09 3.79 -28.13
CA PHE A 720 15.71 2.57 -27.57
C PHE A 720 14.86 1.31 -27.73
N TRP A 721 13.61 1.43 -28.19
CA TRP A 721 12.64 0.32 -28.16
C TRP A 721 13.13 -0.92 -28.93
N THR A 722 13.66 -0.73 -30.14
CA THR A 722 14.14 -1.84 -30.99
C THR A 722 15.34 -2.54 -30.35
N ALA A 723 16.35 -1.78 -29.93
CA ALA A 723 17.56 -2.33 -29.33
C ALA A 723 17.29 -3.07 -28.01
N LEU A 724 16.37 -2.55 -27.20
CA LEU A 724 15.95 -3.21 -25.96
C LEU A 724 15.17 -4.50 -26.24
N LYS A 725 14.24 -4.49 -27.19
CA LYS A 725 13.52 -5.70 -27.62
C LYS A 725 14.51 -6.77 -28.11
N GLU A 726 15.41 -6.42 -29.03
CA GLU A 726 16.42 -7.34 -29.58
C GLU A 726 17.34 -7.87 -28.47
N ARG A 727 17.70 -7.03 -27.50
CA ARG A 727 18.46 -7.46 -26.32
C ARG A 727 17.71 -8.53 -25.53
N ALA A 728 16.42 -8.34 -25.27
CA ALA A 728 15.61 -9.29 -24.51
C ALA A 728 15.36 -10.62 -25.25
N GLU A 729 15.62 -10.68 -26.56
CA GLU A 729 15.52 -11.90 -27.38
C GLU A 729 16.82 -12.71 -27.38
N ARG A 730 17.91 -12.19 -26.81
CA ARG A 730 19.19 -12.91 -26.74
C ARG A 730 19.20 -13.92 -25.59
N TYR A 731 19.83 -15.06 -25.86
CA TYR A 731 19.94 -16.16 -24.90
C TYR A 731 20.92 -15.89 -23.75
N ASP A 732 21.87 -14.96 -23.92
CA ASP A 732 22.91 -14.61 -22.94
C ASP A 732 22.42 -13.60 -21.88
N VAL A 733 21.18 -13.10 -22.01
CA VAL A 733 20.59 -12.13 -21.10
C VAL A 733 19.88 -12.85 -19.94
N THR A 734 20.17 -12.41 -18.71
CA THR A 734 19.58 -12.99 -17.50
C THR A 734 18.07 -12.79 -17.45
N LYS A 735 17.33 -13.72 -16.82
CA LYS A 735 15.86 -13.65 -16.68
C LYS A 735 15.41 -12.32 -16.04
N THR A 736 16.07 -11.88 -14.97
CA THR A 736 15.75 -10.62 -14.27
C THR A 736 15.87 -9.41 -15.20
N GLU A 737 16.91 -9.39 -16.03
CA GLU A 737 17.13 -8.32 -17.00
C GLU A 737 16.10 -8.31 -18.13
N VAL A 738 15.70 -9.49 -18.63
CA VAL A 738 14.61 -9.62 -19.59
C VAL A 738 13.32 -9.01 -19.04
N VAL A 739 12.96 -9.33 -17.79
CA VAL A 739 11.76 -8.78 -17.13
C VAL A 739 11.84 -7.27 -16.95
N ASP A 740 13.02 -6.72 -16.60
CA ASP A 740 13.22 -5.27 -16.53
C ASP A 740 12.97 -4.58 -17.88
N ILE A 741 13.42 -5.19 -18.98
CA ILE A 741 13.16 -4.70 -20.33
C ILE A 741 11.68 -4.80 -20.66
N TYR A 742 11.04 -5.96 -20.44
CA TYR A 742 9.62 -6.19 -20.71
C TYR A 742 8.73 -5.17 -19.98
N ALA A 743 9.04 -4.89 -18.71
CA ALA A 743 8.33 -3.90 -17.89
C ALA A 743 8.56 -2.45 -18.34
N SER A 744 9.52 -2.19 -19.25
CA SER A 744 9.89 -0.87 -19.72
C SER A 744 9.36 -0.55 -21.13
N LEU A 745 9.27 -1.55 -22.02
CA LEU A 745 8.97 -1.34 -23.45
C LEU A 745 7.67 -0.56 -23.71
N GLY A 746 6.62 -0.78 -22.91
CA GLY A 746 5.34 -0.08 -23.06
C GLY A 746 5.37 1.41 -22.71
N TYR A 747 6.42 1.90 -22.05
CA TYR A 747 6.60 3.33 -21.76
C TYR A 747 7.07 4.13 -22.97
N VAL A 748 7.33 3.48 -24.11
CA VAL A 748 7.67 4.16 -25.36
C VAL A 748 6.63 5.21 -25.73
N LYS A 749 7.08 6.41 -26.06
CA LYS A 749 6.20 7.55 -26.36
C LYS A 749 5.31 7.34 -27.61
N ASP A 750 5.78 6.56 -28.59
CA ASP A 750 5.04 6.27 -29.82
C ASP A 750 3.98 5.17 -29.62
N ASN A 751 2.70 5.53 -29.79
CA ASN A 751 1.58 4.60 -29.67
C ASN A 751 1.64 3.44 -30.68
N ARG A 752 2.29 3.61 -31.85
CA ARG A 752 2.51 2.50 -32.80
C ARG A 752 3.42 1.44 -32.19
N LEU A 753 4.45 1.86 -31.44
CA LEU A 753 5.36 0.95 -30.75
C LEU A 753 4.72 0.33 -29.50
N LYS A 754 3.82 1.05 -28.81
CA LYS A 754 2.97 0.45 -27.77
C LYS A 754 2.09 -0.67 -28.32
N GLN A 755 1.43 -0.45 -29.45
CA GLN A 755 0.64 -1.51 -30.11
C GLN A 755 1.52 -2.71 -30.51
N ARG A 756 2.71 -2.46 -31.08
CA ARG A 756 3.67 -3.55 -31.38
C ARG A 756 4.13 -4.30 -30.13
N THR A 757 4.22 -3.62 -28.99
CA THR A 757 4.57 -4.24 -27.70
C THR A 757 3.47 -5.20 -27.24
N LEU A 758 2.19 -4.81 -27.37
CA LEU A 758 1.05 -5.68 -27.09
C LEU A 758 1.00 -6.88 -28.04
N GLU A 759 1.21 -6.68 -29.35
CA GLU A 759 1.26 -7.79 -30.30
C GLU A 759 2.42 -8.75 -30.01
N TRP A 760 3.59 -8.19 -29.66
CA TRP A 760 4.78 -8.98 -29.35
C TRP A 760 4.62 -9.79 -28.05
N SER A 761 3.78 -9.38 -27.09
CA SER A 761 3.54 -10.19 -25.88
C SER A 761 2.95 -11.57 -26.21
N LEU A 762 2.29 -11.74 -27.36
CA LEU A 762 1.78 -13.03 -27.81
C LEU A 762 2.82 -13.87 -28.57
N ASN A 763 4.02 -13.34 -28.81
CA ASN A 763 5.08 -14.07 -29.50
C ASN A 763 5.59 -15.22 -28.62
N PRO A 764 5.82 -16.44 -29.17
CA PRO A 764 6.35 -17.57 -28.41
C PRO A 764 7.69 -17.34 -27.70
N ILE A 765 8.49 -16.36 -28.14
CA ILE A 765 9.75 -15.99 -27.47
C ILE A 765 9.52 -15.41 -26.06
N VAL A 766 8.37 -14.76 -25.84
CA VAL A 766 7.96 -14.27 -24.52
C VAL A 766 7.33 -15.42 -23.77
N ARG A 767 7.89 -15.80 -22.61
CA ARG A 767 7.43 -16.94 -21.83
C ARG A 767 5.98 -16.74 -21.34
N PRO A 768 5.19 -17.82 -21.17
CA PRO A 768 3.85 -17.73 -20.57
C PRO A 768 3.84 -17.07 -19.19
N SER A 769 4.93 -17.18 -18.42
CA SER A 769 5.07 -16.56 -17.10
C SER A 769 5.33 -15.06 -17.14
N ASP A 770 5.69 -14.48 -18.30
CA ASP A 770 6.21 -13.10 -18.35
C ASP A 770 5.36 -12.17 -19.24
N TYR A 771 4.50 -12.72 -20.11
CA TYR A 771 3.81 -11.91 -21.12
C TYR A 771 2.86 -10.85 -20.55
N TYR A 772 2.22 -11.12 -19.40
CA TYR A 772 1.38 -10.12 -18.73
C TYR A 772 2.19 -8.89 -18.27
N THR A 773 3.49 -9.06 -18.01
CA THR A 773 4.40 -7.93 -17.68
C THR A 773 4.57 -7.00 -18.89
N VAL A 774 4.69 -7.57 -20.09
CA VAL A 774 4.77 -6.81 -21.34
C VAL A 774 3.48 -6.02 -21.56
N MET A 775 2.31 -6.65 -21.41
CA MET A 775 1.00 -5.98 -21.51
C MET A 775 0.83 -4.89 -20.44
N GLY A 776 1.18 -5.20 -19.20
CA GLY A 776 1.12 -4.30 -18.06
C GLY A 776 2.01 -3.07 -18.23
N SER A 777 3.15 -3.18 -18.92
CA SER A 777 4.02 -2.04 -19.21
C SER A 777 3.31 -0.97 -20.06
N VAL A 778 2.46 -1.38 -21.01
CA VAL A 778 1.67 -0.46 -21.84
C VAL A 778 0.56 0.16 -21.01
N ARG A 779 -0.15 -0.64 -20.21
CA ARG A 779 -1.21 -0.18 -19.30
C ARG A 779 -0.72 0.85 -18.28
N ALA A 780 0.50 0.69 -17.78
CA ALA A 780 1.09 1.57 -16.77
C ALA A 780 1.75 2.83 -17.35
N SER A 781 1.85 2.94 -18.69
CA SER A 781 2.58 4.03 -19.36
C SER A 781 1.85 5.37 -19.39
N SER A 782 0.53 5.34 -19.58
CA SER A 782 -0.36 6.51 -19.63
C SER A 782 -1.83 6.07 -19.64
N SER A 783 -2.77 7.00 -19.42
CA SER A 783 -4.21 6.75 -19.59
C SER A 783 -4.53 6.12 -20.96
N GLU A 784 -3.98 6.66 -22.06
CA GLU A 784 -4.16 6.11 -23.41
C GLU A 784 -3.57 4.69 -23.52
N GLY A 785 -2.41 4.43 -22.92
CA GLY A 785 -1.84 3.08 -22.85
C GLY A 785 -2.74 2.10 -22.09
N GLY A 786 -3.41 2.56 -21.03
CA GLY A 786 -4.44 1.81 -20.32
C GLY A 786 -5.63 1.42 -21.19
N ASP A 787 -6.10 2.33 -22.05
CA ASP A 787 -7.16 2.05 -23.01
C ASP A 787 -6.72 1.05 -24.08
N MET A 788 -5.49 1.21 -24.59
CA MET A 788 -4.91 0.28 -25.57
C MET A 788 -4.79 -1.15 -25.01
N ALA A 789 -4.25 -1.30 -23.80
CA ALA A 789 -4.08 -2.61 -23.17
C ALA A 789 -5.43 -3.28 -22.87
N TRP A 790 -6.42 -2.52 -22.39
CA TRP A 790 -7.78 -3.02 -22.20
C TRP A 790 -8.41 -3.48 -23.51
N ASN A 791 -8.39 -2.64 -24.55
CA ASN A 791 -8.98 -2.96 -25.84
C ASN A 791 -8.31 -4.19 -26.48
N PHE A 792 -7.00 -4.31 -26.32
CA PHE A 792 -6.24 -5.47 -26.78
C PHE A 792 -6.67 -6.74 -26.05
N LEU A 793 -6.78 -6.72 -24.71
CA LEU A 793 -7.26 -7.85 -23.92
C LEU A 793 -8.64 -8.32 -24.40
N ILE A 794 -9.59 -7.38 -24.58
CA ILE A 794 -10.95 -7.71 -24.99
C ILE A 794 -10.98 -8.28 -26.41
N THR A 795 -10.25 -7.66 -27.34
CA THR A 795 -10.28 -8.04 -28.76
C THR A 795 -9.51 -9.34 -29.03
N ARG A 796 -8.44 -9.60 -28.26
CA ARG A 796 -7.53 -10.75 -28.43
C ARG A 796 -7.66 -11.77 -27.30
N PHE A 797 -8.80 -11.77 -26.59
CA PHE A 797 -9.00 -12.59 -25.39
C PHE A 797 -8.73 -14.08 -25.64
N ASP A 798 -9.19 -14.62 -26.77
CA ASP A 798 -9.03 -16.06 -27.05
C ASP A 798 -7.56 -16.42 -27.32
N ASP A 799 -6.77 -15.54 -27.94
CA ASP A 799 -5.32 -15.74 -28.12
C ASP A 799 -4.57 -15.63 -26.78
N VAL A 800 -4.95 -14.64 -25.97
CA VAL A 800 -4.43 -14.46 -24.61
C VAL A 800 -4.73 -15.68 -23.75
N LYS A 801 -5.96 -16.19 -23.80
CA LYS A 801 -6.40 -17.38 -23.07
C LYS A 801 -5.66 -18.63 -23.57
N ALA A 802 -5.45 -18.77 -24.87
CA ALA A 802 -4.68 -19.87 -25.45
C ALA A 802 -3.21 -19.86 -25.00
N ARG A 803 -2.62 -18.68 -24.73
CA ARG A 803 -1.25 -18.57 -24.23
C ARG A 803 -1.07 -19.16 -22.81
N VAL A 804 -2.12 -19.11 -21.99
CA VAL A 804 -2.10 -19.58 -20.59
C VAL A 804 -3.01 -20.78 -20.33
N SER A 805 -3.65 -21.35 -21.34
CA SER A 805 -4.60 -22.46 -21.18
C SER A 805 -3.96 -23.75 -20.66
N SER A 806 -2.65 -23.91 -20.87
CA SER A 806 -1.85 -25.03 -20.34
C SER A 806 -1.21 -24.73 -18.98
N ALA A 807 -1.46 -23.56 -18.39
CA ALA A 807 -0.82 -23.09 -17.17
C ALA A 807 -1.85 -22.84 -16.04
N CYS A 808 -1.37 -22.46 -14.86
CA CYS A 808 -2.22 -22.17 -13.70
C CYS A 808 -3.20 -21.01 -13.97
N SER A 809 -4.42 -21.11 -13.44
CA SER A 809 -5.47 -20.07 -13.54
C SER A 809 -5.02 -18.71 -13.02
N SER A 810 -4.08 -18.66 -12.08
CA SER A 810 -3.48 -17.44 -11.52
C SER A 810 -2.78 -16.55 -12.58
N LEU A 811 -2.26 -17.13 -13.67
CA LEU A 811 -1.68 -16.34 -14.77
C LEU A 811 -2.75 -15.57 -15.53
N LEU A 812 -3.93 -16.16 -15.73
CA LEU A 812 -5.05 -15.47 -16.36
C LEU A 812 -5.56 -14.33 -15.47
N THR A 813 -5.60 -14.55 -14.15
CA THR A 813 -5.86 -13.47 -13.18
C THR A 813 -4.85 -12.32 -13.36
N SER A 814 -3.55 -12.63 -13.42
CA SER A 814 -2.49 -11.63 -13.59
C SER A 814 -2.65 -10.78 -14.85
N VAL A 815 -3.18 -11.35 -15.93
CA VAL A 815 -3.48 -10.61 -17.18
C VAL A 815 -4.60 -9.60 -16.98
N PHE A 816 -5.71 -10.02 -16.37
CA PHE A 816 -6.83 -9.12 -16.10
C PHE A 816 -6.40 -7.95 -15.22
N TYR A 817 -5.63 -8.20 -14.16
CA TYR A 817 -5.06 -7.14 -13.33
C TYR A 817 -4.07 -6.26 -14.09
N SER A 818 -3.22 -6.83 -14.95
CA SER A 818 -2.24 -6.07 -15.74
C SER A 818 -2.88 -5.18 -16.80
N CYS A 819 -4.07 -5.53 -17.31
CA CYS A 819 -4.75 -4.78 -18.38
C CYS A 819 -5.89 -3.89 -17.89
N ALA A 820 -6.56 -4.26 -16.80
CA ALA A 820 -7.74 -3.56 -16.28
C ALA A 820 -7.52 -2.95 -14.89
N GLY A 821 -6.45 -3.34 -14.19
CA GLY A 821 -6.12 -2.80 -12.87
C GLY A 821 -5.97 -1.28 -12.91
N GLY A 822 -6.44 -0.61 -11.84
CA GLY A 822 -6.39 0.85 -11.74
C GLY A 822 -7.38 1.61 -12.65
N SER A 823 -8.21 0.92 -13.44
CA SER A 823 -9.26 1.59 -14.22
C SER A 823 -10.23 2.37 -13.32
N THR A 824 -10.67 3.52 -13.81
CA THR A 824 -11.72 4.37 -13.23
C THR A 824 -13.02 4.34 -14.04
N ASP A 825 -13.09 3.49 -15.07
CA ASP A 825 -14.28 3.30 -15.91
C ASP A 825 -15.10 2.10 -15.41
N ALA A 826 -16.23 2.39 -14.77
CA ALA A 826 -17.13 1.39 -14.21
C ALA A 826 -17.70 0.42 -15.27
N SER A 827 -17.81 0.85 -16.54
CA SER A 827 -18.34 0.00 -17.62
C SER A 827 -17.42 -1.19 -17.96
N ARG A 828 -16.13 -1.09 -17.62
CA ARG A 828 -15.18 -2.20 -17.72
C ARG A 828 -15.52 -3.32 -16.74
N ALA A 829 -15.96 -2.97 -15.54
CA ALA A 829 -16.40 -3.97 -14.57
C ALA A 829 -17.63 -4.74 -15.10
N ASP A 830 -18.59 -4.05 -15.72
CA ASP A 830 -19.77 -4.70 -16.32
C ASP A 830 -19.40 -5.58 -17.51
N THR A 831 -18.34 -5.21 -18.25
CA THR A 831 -17.79 -6.04 -19.33
C THR A 831 -17.12 -7.30 -18.80
N LEU A 832 -16.34 -7.19 -17.72
CA LEU A 832 -15.73 -8.34 -17.04
C LEU A 832 -16.79 -9.30 -16.48
N GLU A 833 -17.89 -8.78 -15.94
CA GLU A 833 -19.01 -9.59 -15.44
C GLU A 833 -19.62 -10.43 -16.57
N ARG A 834 -19.91 -9.81 -17.72
CA ARG A 834 -20.41 -10.53 -18.90
C ARG A 834 -19.41 -11.59 -19.38
N MET A 835 -18.13 -11.22 -19.50
CA MET A 835 -17.08 -12.16 -19.91
C MET A 835 -16.92 -13.34 -18.95
N ARG A 836 -17.01 -13.10 -17.64
CA ARG A 836 -16.93 -14.16 -16.63
C ARG A 836 -17.96 -15.25 -16.89
N VAL A 837 -19.20 -14.87 -17.20
CA VAL A 837 -20.30 -15.79 -17.51
C VAL A 837 -20.10 -16.43 -18.89
N GLU A 838 -19.92 -15.62 -19.94
CA GLU A 838 -19.85 -16.08 -21.34
C GLU A 838 -18.64 -16.99 -21.61
N LYS A 839 -17.49 -16.68 -21.02
CA LYS A 839 -16.23 -17.41 -21.21
C LYS A 839 -15.97 -18.47 -20.12
N ARG A 840 -16.92 -18.67 -19.19
CA ARG A 840 -16.89 -19.65 -18.09
C ARG A 840 -15.63 -19.56 -17.24
N LEU A 841 -15.34 -18.36 -16.71
CA LEU A 841 -14.14 -18.07 -15.93
C LEU A 841 -14.35 -18.35 -14.43
N SER A 842 -14.95 -19.50 -14.09
CA SER A 842 -15.26 -19.85 -12.70
C SER A 842 -14.01 -20.00 -11.82
N ALA A 843 -12.93 -20.56 -12.38
CA ALA A 843 -11.66 -20.79 -11.67
C ALA A 843 -10.92 -19.51 -11.21
N ILE A 844 -11.38 -18.33 -11.65
CA ILE A 844 -10.85 -17.02 -11.21
C ILE A 844 -11.98 -16.09 -10.77
N GLY A 845 -13.13 -16.66 -10.40
CA GLY A 845 -14.36 -15.92 -10.13
C GLY A 845 -14.17 -14.88 -9.04
N ARG A 846 -13.65 -15.29 -7.88
CA ARG A 846 -13.41 -14.38 -6.74
C ARG A 846 -12.44 -13.25 -7.10
N SER A 847 -11.31 -13.55 -7.72
CA SER A 847 -10.33 -12.54 -8.13
C SER A 847 -10.90 -11.53 -9.15
N LEU A 848 -11.76 -11.99 -10.06
CA LEU A 848 -12.49 -11.09 -10.97
C LEU A 848 -13.49 -10.22 -10.22
N SER A 849 -14.23 -10.76 -9.26
CA SER A 849 -15.16 -9.98 -8.43
C SER A 849 -14.45 -8.88 -7.66
N GLN A 850 -13.29 -9.17 -7.06
CA GLN A 850 -12.45 -8.19 -6.38
C GLN A 850 -11.92 -7.11 -7.35
N LEU A 851 -11.46 -7.51 -8.54
CA LEU A 851 -11.04 -6.55 -9.58
C LEU A 851 -12.19 -5.63 -10.01
N MET A 852 -13.38 -6.18 -10.25
CA MET A 852 -14.57 -5.42 -10.61
C MET A 852 -14.98 -4.45 -9.50
N GLU A 853 -14.96 -4.88 -8.24
CA GLU A 853 -15.21 -4.03 -7.08
C GLU A 853 -14.16 -2.92 -6.97
N SER A 854 -12.88 -3.23 -7.17
CA SER A 854 -11.82 -2.22 -7.19
C SER A 854 -12.01 -1.19 -8.31
N ILE A 855 -12.41 -1.60 -9.52
CA ILE A 855 -12.69 -0.69 -10.64
C ILE A 855 -13.85 0.24 -10.28
N ARG A 856 -14.95 -0.31 -9.75
CA ARG A 856 -16.12 0.47 -9.31
C ARG A 856 -15.75 1.44 -8.19
N SER A 857 -14.98 0.99 -7.20
CA SER A 857 -14.48 1.81 -6.10
C SER A 857 -13.58 2.96 -6.58
N ASN A 858 -12.73 2.73 -7.58
CA ASN A 858 -11.93 3.78 -8.21
C ASN A 858 -12.81 4.79 -8.97
N ALA A 859 -13.81 4.32 -9.72
CA ALA A 859 -14.77 5.18 -10.42
C ALA A 859 -15.53 6.08 -9.43
N THR A 860 -16.04 5.50 -8.34
CA THR A 860 -16.69 6.24 -7.24
C THR A 860 -15.76 7.29 -6.63
N ALA A 861 -14.49 6.95 -6.38
CA ALA A 861 -13.52 7.90 -5.86
C ALA A 861 -13.25 9.06 -6.83
N VAL A 862 -13.26 8.82 -8.15
CA VAL A 862 -13.17 9.87 -9.17
C VAL A 862 -14.42 10.76 -9.14
N GLU A 863 -15.63 10.21 -9.02
CA GLU A 863 -16.85 11.03 -8.89
C GLU A 863 -16.80 11.91 -7.63
N HIS A 864 -16.35 11.36 -6.49
CA HIS A 864 -16.15 12.14 -5.27
C HIS A 864 -15.10 13.24 -5.45
N ALA A 865 -14.01 12.94 -6.16
CA ALA A 865 -12.98 13.91 -6.46
C ALA A 865 -13.49 15.05 -7.36
N ARG A 866 -14.43 14.77 -8.28
CA ARG A 866 -15.07 15.79 -9.13
C ARG A 866 -15.85 16.84 -8.34
N GLU A 867 -16.38 16.46 -7.19
CA GLU A 867 -17.07 17.37 -6.26
C GLU A 867 -16.10 18.19 -5.38
N SER A 868 -14.80 17.88 -5.42
CA SER A 868 -13.79 18.52 -4.58
C SER A 868 -12.96 19.56 -5.33
N ASP A 869 -12.23 20.38 -4.56
CA ASP A 869 -11.40 21.45 -5.09
C ASP A 869 -10.23 20.97 -5.95
N VAL A 870 -9.92 19.66 -5.97
CA VAL A 870 -8.85 19.08 -6.79
C VAL A 870 -9.10 19.28 -8.30
N THR A 871 -10.35 19.49 -8.72
CA THR A 871 -10.69 19.79 -10.12
C THR A 871 -10.42 21.24 -10.50
N MET A 872 -10.13 22.12 -9.54
CA MET A 872 -9.99 23.55 -9.76
C MET A 872 -8.55 23.91 -10.10
N ASP A 873 -8.33 24.74 -11.12
CA ASP A 873 -6.98 25.24 -11.49
C ASP A 873 -6.32 25.94 -10.29
N GLU A 874 -7.13 26.59 -9.45
CA GLU A 874 -6.70 27.32 -8.27
C GLU A 874 -6.06 26.45 -7.19
N PHE A 875 -6.46 25.17 -7.08
CA PHE A 875 -5.87 24.25 -6.11
C PHE A 875 -4.43 23.90 -6.49
N TRP A 876 -4.18 23.65 -7.78
CA TRP A 876 -2.87 23.28 -8.31
C TRP A 876 -1.96 24.48 -8.58
N ASN A 877 -2.52 25.68 -8.67
CA ASN A 877 -1.76 26.90 -8.91
C ASN A 877 -2.14 28.01 -7.90
N PRO A 878 -1.28 28.27 -6.89
CA PRO A 878 -1.47 29.38 -5.95
C PRO A 878 -1.59 30.75 -6.64
N GLU A 879 -0.97 30.95 -7.81
CA GLU A 879 -1.13 32.17 -8.61
C GLU A 879 -2.50 32.24 -9.30
N ALA A 880 -3.09 31.10 -9.65
CA ALA A 880 -4.43 31.02 -10.21
C ALA A 880 -5.48 31.35 -9.15
N LEU A 881 -5.32 30.93 -7.89
CA LEU A 881 -6.18 31.38 -6.78
C LEU A 881 -6.16 32.91 -6.65
N VAL A 882 -4.97 33.51 -6.73
CA VAL A 882 -4.81 34.97 -6.69
C VAL A 882 -5.44 35.64 -7.91
N ALA A 883 -5.29 35.07 -9.10
CA ALA A 883 -5.91 35.56 -10.33
C ALA A 883 -7.44 35.39 -10.32
N PHE A 884 -7.95 34.29 -9.75
CA PHE A 884 -9.36 34.00 -9.55
C PHE A 884 -9.96 34.98 -8.56
N VAL A 885 -9.40 35.15 -7.36
CA VAL A 885 -9.85 36.17 -6.39
C VAL A 885 -9.84 37.55 -7.03
N ARG A 886 -8.79 37.92 -7.79
CA ARG A 886 -8.74 39.19 -8.54
C ARG A 886 -9.87 39.32 -9.57
N ARG A 887 -10.19 38.26 -10.33
CA ARG A 887 -11.27 38.23 -11.33
C ARG A 887 -12.66 38.24 -10.69
N SER A 888 -12.85 37.46 -9.64
CA SER A 888 -14.10 37.32 -8.89
C SER A 888 -14.50 38.64 -8.23
N VAL A 889 -13.55 39.37 -7.66
CA VAL A 889 -13.74 40.73 -7.10
C VAL A 889 -14.19 41.77 -8.14
N SER A 890 -14.04 41.48 -9.43
CA SER A 890 -14.45 42.37 -10.52
C SER A 890 -15.85 42.07 -11.11
N ARG A 891 -16.50 40.97 -10.69
CA ARG A 891 -17.85 40.58 -11.15
C ARG A 891 -18.87 40.70 -10.02
N LYS A 892 -20.08 41.16 -10.35
CA LYS A 892 -21.12 41.61 -9.40
C LYS A 892 -22.09 40.52 -8.90
N VAL A 893 -21.95 39.27 -9.33
CA VAL A 893 -22.91 38.20 -9.00
C VAL A 893 -22.15 37.01 -8.43
N MET A 894 -22.15 36.83 -7.10
CA MET A 894 -21.61 35.62 -6.46
C MET A 894 -22.29 35.31 -5.11
N ASP A 895 -22.42 34.00 -4.85
CA ASP A 895 -22.99 33.33 -3.68
C ASP A 895 -21.96 33.19 -2.53
N ALA A 896 -22.42 33.18 -1.29
CA ALA A 896 -21.62 33.00 -0.08
C ALA A 896 -20.94 31.61 0.00
N SER A 897 -21.58 30.56 -0.54
CA SER A 897 -21.02 29.19 -0.56
C SER A 897 -19.66 29.12 -1.29
N MET A 898 -19.55 29.83 -2.41
CA MET A 898 -18.35 29.86 -3.25
C MET A 898 -17.17 30.54 -2.51
N TRP A 899 -17.43 31.61 -1.75
CA TRP A 899 -16.39 32.32 -1.00
C TRP A 899 -15.97 31.61 0.28
N ASN A 900 -16.86 30.86 0.92
CA ASN A 900 -16.51 29.92 2.00
C ASN A 900 -15.49 28.89 1.51
N GLY A 901 -15.67 28.39 0.27
CA GLY A 901 -14.68 27.53 -0.40
C GLY A 901 -13.32 28.22 -0.59
N VAL A 902 -13.29 29.49 -1.03
CA VAL A 902 -12.04 30.26 -1.17
C VAL A 902 -11.34 30.48 0.17
N ALA A 903 -12.09 30.73 1.25
CA ALA A 903 -11.54 30.91 2.60
C ALA A 903 -10.92 29.61 3.12
N ALA A 904 -11.64 28.49 3.01
CA ALA A 904 -11.14 27.17 3.37
C ALA A 904 -9.87 26.78 2.56
N ARG A 905 -9.87 27.03 1.24
CA ARG A 905 -8.68 26.80 0.37
C ARG A 905 -7.49 27.67 0.78
N SER A 906 -7.72 28.94 1.10
CA SER A 906 -6.66 29.86 1.49
C SER A 906 -6.03 29.46 2.84
N MET A 907 -6.85 29.00 3.81
CA MET A 907 -6.37 28.43 5.07
C MET A 907 -5.55 27.16 4.85
N ALA A 908 -5.97 26.30 3.91
CA ALA A 908 -5.29 25.04 3.60
C ALA A 908 -3.95 25.24 2.85
N MET A 909 -3.73 26.41 2.23
CA MET A 909 -2.48 26.74 1.54
C MET A 909 -1.33 27.20 2.47
N GLY A 910 -1.58 27.50 3.75
CA GLY A 910 -0.54 27.84 4.74
C GLY A 910 0.56 28.80 4.22
N ASP A 911 1.81 28.62 4.69
CA ASP A 911 2.98 29.47 4.41
C ASP A 911 3.41 29.59 2.91
N VAL A 912 2.63 29.06 1.97
CA VAL A 912 2.96 28.99 0.52
C VAL A 912 2.69 30.31 -0.21
N LEU A 913 1.85 31.20 0.34
CA LEU A 913 1.57 32.51 -0.28
C LEU A 913 2.68 33.52 0.02
N SER A 914 3.28 34.10 -1.03
CA SER A 914 4.14 35.28 -0.86
C SER A 914 3.33 36.44 -0.25
N GLY A 915 4.00 37.36 0.47
CA GLY A 915 3.33 38.51 1.11
C GLY A 915 2.45 39.35 0.15
N ARG A 916 2.82 39.43 -1.14
CA ARG A 916 2.02 40.09 -2.19
C ARG A 916 0.77 39.32 -2.60
N GLN A 917 0.85 37.99 -2.63
CA GLN A 917 -0.27 37.09 -2.94
C GLN A 917 -1.27 37.10 -1.77
N PHE A 918 -0.78 37.03 -0.54
CA PHE A 918 -1.59 37.15 0.67
C PHE A 918 -2.36 38.48 0.72
N ALA A 919 -1.69 39.62 0.48
CA ALA A 919 -2.34 40.93 0.43
C ALA A 919 -3.41 41.04 -0.67
N ALA A 920 -3.30 40.29 -1.77
CA ALA A 920 -4.32 40.26 -2.82
C ALA A 920 -5.58 39.48 -2.40
N VAL A 921 -5.42 38.39 -1.66
CA VAL A 921 -6.53 37.59 -1.13
C VAL A 921 -7.32 38.37 -0.08
N VAL A 922 -6.64 39.00 0.88
CA VAL A 922 -7.26 39.85 1.92
C VAL A 922 -8.07 41.01 1.32
N ARG A 923 -7.57 41.64 0.25
CA ARG A 923 -8.32 42.69 -0.48
C ARG A 923 -9.61 42.18 -1.12
N GLY A 924 -9.65 40.91 -1.53
CA GLY A 924 -10.84 40.32 -2.12
C GLY A 924 -11.94 40.11 -1.10
N PHE A 925 -11.60 39.53 0.05
CA PHE A 925 -12.54 39.34 1.16
C PHE A 925 -13.14 40.65 1.67
N ASN A 926 -12.31 41.70 1.84
CA ASN A 926 -12.78 43.02 2.28
C ASN A 926 -13.79 43.69 1.32
N LYS A 927 -13.68 43.46 0.00
CA LYS A 927 -14.59 44.07 -0.98
C LYS A 927 -15.97 43.44 -0.99
N MET A 928 -16.12 42.22 -0.48
CA MET A 928 -17.37 41.44 -0.52
C MET A 928 -18.11 41.44 0.82
N ASN A 929 -17.61 42.19 1.82
CA ASN A 929 -18.26 42.39 3.13
C ASN A 929 -18.55 41.07 3.88
N PHE A 930 -17.61 40.12 3.77
CA PHE A 930 -17.71 38.80 4.41
C PHE A 930 -17.72 38.89 5.94
N GLY A 931 -18.39 37.93 6.60
CA GLY A 931 -18.54 37.90 8.05
C GLY A 931 -17.19 37.81 8.78
N HIS A 932 -17.07 38.57 9.87
CA HIS A 932 -15.83 38.66 10.66
C HIS A 932 -15.39 37.31 11.27
N SER A 933 -16.32 36.37 11.48
CA SER A 933 -16.07 35.01 11.97
C SER A 933 -15.25 34.14 11.01
N ASP A 934 -15.30 34.42 9.71
CA ASP A 934 -14.74 33.53 8.69
C ASP A 934 -13.33 33.98 8.24
N ILE A 935 -13.05 35.29 8.30
CA ILE A 935 -11.76 35.88 7.94
C ILE A 935 -10.75 35.79 9.10
N TYR A 936 -11.22 35.80 10.35
CA TYR A 936 -10.37 35.90 11.54
C TYR A 936 -9.42 34.70 11.74
N PRO A 937 -9.87 33.43 11.67
CA PRO A 937 -8.97 32.27 11.79
C PRO A 937 -7.93 32.19 10.65
N PHE A 938 -8.28 32.69 9.46
CA PHE A 938 -7.38 32.77 8.31
C PHE A 938 -6.29 33.83 8.52
N LEU A 939 -6.59 34.94 9.20
CA LEU A 939 -5.61 35.96 9.52
C LEU A 939 -4.67 35.53 10.67
N GLU A 940 -5.19 34.90 11.73
CA GLU A 940 -4.39 34.43 12.88
C GLU A 940 -3.35 33.36 12.49
N SER A 941 -3.70 32.45 11.57
CA SER A 941 -2.81 31.35 11.15
C SER A 941 -1.57 31.78 10.37
N PHE A 942 -1.55 33.02 9.86
CA PHE A 942 -0.48 33.60 9.05
C PHE A 942 0.35 34.67 9.76
N VAL A 943 0.09 34.94 11.05
CA VAL A 943 0.90 35.85 11.87
C VAL A 943 1.95 35.02 12.64
N PRO A 944 3.17 34.84 12.11
CA PRO A 944 4.22 34.18 12.88
C PRO A 944 4.63 35.06 14.08
N PRO A 945 5.04 34.47 15.22
CA PRO A 945 5.58 35.20 16.39
C PRO A 945 6.82 36.06 16.13
N ARG A 946 7.35 36.04 14.91
CA ARG A 946 8.41 36.94 14.40
C ARG A 946 8.09 37.27 12.94
N LEU A 947 7.52 38.45 12.70
CA LEU A 947 7.16 38.93 11.36
C LEU A 947 8.42 39.04 10.47
N PRO A 948 8.52 38.33 9.34
CA PRO A 948 9.53 38.62 8.33
C PRO A 948 9.20 39.94 7.60
N ARG A 949 10.22 40.57 6.99
CA ARG A 949 10.18 41.91 6.39
C ARG A 949 9.10 42.07 5.30
N PHE A 950 7.93 42.58 5.66
CA PHE A 950 6.88 43.01 4.72
C PHE A 950 7.25 44.33 4.02
N THR A 951 6.74 44.58 2.82
CA THR A 951 6.81 45.94 2.23
C THR A 951 5.78 46.85 2.90
N PRO A 952 6.01 48.19 2.96
CA PRO A 952 5.05 49.13 3.55
C PRO A 952 3.64 49.06 2.94
N VAL A 953 3.54 48.69 1.66
CA VAL A 953 2.26 48.50 0.96
C VAL A 953 1.58 47.20 1.41
N ASP A 954 2.33 46.10 1.53
CA ASP A 954 1.81 44.81 2.02
C ASP A 954 1.32 44.92 3.47
N LEU A 955 2.09 45.59 4.34
CA LEU A 955 1.69 45.93 5.71
C LEU A 955 0.40 46.77 5.75
N SER A 956 0.28 47.80 4.91
CA SER A 956 -0.91 48.67 4.90
C SER A 956 -2.20 47.95 4.51
N HIS A 957 -2.11 46.96 3.62
CA HIS A 957 -3.26 46.14 3.23
C HIS A 957 -3.59 45.07 4.27
N LEU A 958 -2.56 44.47 4.88
CA LEU A 958 -2.73 43.56 6.02
C LEU A 958 -3.47 44.26 7.15
N ILE A 959 -3.02 45.47 7.51
CA ILE A 959 -3.58 46.28 8.60
C ILE A 959 -4.98 46.80 8.23
N SER A 960 -5.23 47.21 6.97
CA SER A 960 -6.59 47.61 6.56
C SER A 960 -7.59 46.45 6.60
N GLY A 961 -7.16 45.19 6.47
CA GLY A 961 -7.99 44.01 6.71
C GLY A 961 -8.11 43.66 8.18
N TYR A 962 -6.99 43.67 8.91
CA TYR A 962 -6.94 43.38 10.34
C TYR A 962 -7.77 44.37 11.15
N VAL A 963 -7.74 45.68 10.86
CA VAL A 963 -8.51 46.68 11.61
C VAL A 963 -9.98 46.79 11.18
N HIS A 964 -10.36 46.14 10.07
CA HIS A 964 -11.77 45.91 9.79
C HIS A 964 -12.33 44.69 10.55
N VAL A 965 -11.47 43.75 10.99
CA VAL A 965 -11.88 42.45 11.56
C VAL A 965 -11.57 42.33 13.06
N ALA A 966 -10.56 43.02 13.58
CA ALA A 966 -10.23 43.01 15.00
C ALA A 966 -11.19 43.88 15.81
N HIS A 967 -11.63 43.36 16.96
CA HIS A 967 -12.22 44.16 18.03
C HIS A 967 -11.27 45.33 18.36
N ARG A 968 -11.86 46.51 18.61
CA ARG A 968 -11.22 47.83 18.71
C ARG A 968 -10.13 48.00 19.79
N ASP A 969 -9.64 46.94 20.42
CA ASP A 969 -8.97 47.00 21.72
C ASP A 969 -7.57 46.35 21.79
N ASP A 970 -6.98 45.85 20.69
CA ASP A 970 -5.57 45.38 20.67
C ASP A 970 -4.60 46.53 20.33
N GLU A 971 -4.33 47.36 21.35
CA GLU A 971 -3.41 48.49 21.27
C GLU A 971 -1.96 48.05 20.95
N GLY A 972 -1.53 46.89 21.48
CA GLY A 972 -0.15 46.41 21.34
C GLY A 972 0.20 46.03 19.91
N PHE A 973 -0.69 45.33 19.22
CA PHE A 973 -0.53 44.99 17.81
C PHE A 973 -0.53 46.24 16.92
N LEU A 974 -1.49 47.16 17.14
CA LEU A 974 -1.57 48.40 16.38
C LEU A 974 -0.26 49.19 16.48
N VAL A 975 0.26 49.38 17.70
CA VAL A 975 1.51 50.11 17.96
C VAL A 975 2.71 49.44 17.28
N ALA A 976 2.84 48.12 17.40
CA ALA A 976 3.92 47.37 16.74
C ALA A 976 3.89 47.56 15.21
N CYS A 977 2.71 47.51 14.59
CA CYS A 977 2.55 47.74 13.15
C CYS A 977 2.91 49.17 12.74
N ALA A 978 2.54 50.19 13.52
CA ALA A 978 2.89 51.58 13.22
C ALA A 978 4.37 51.88 13.44
N ASP A 979 4.99 51.28 14.44
CA ASP A 979 6.43 51.39 14.66
C ASP A 979 7.20 50.80 13.48
N ASP A 980 6.83 49.61 13.00
CA ASP A 980 7.46 48.97 11.84
C ASP A 980 7.27 49.80 10.54
N LEU A 981 6.07 50.33 10.31
CA LEU A 981 5.79 51.27 9.21
C LEU A 981 6.59 52.57 9.30
N SER A 982 6.91 53.03 10.51
CA SER A 982 7.64 54.28 10.75
C SER A 982 9.17 54.11 10.74
N CYS A 983 9.68 52.89 10.97
CA CYS A 983 11.10 52.61 11.13
C CYS A 983 11.88 52.55 9.80
N ASP A 984 11.24 52.27 8.66
CA ASP A 984 11.93 52.15 7.36
C ASP A 984 11.71 53.36 6.43
N ARG A 985 12.01 54.57 6.93
CA ARG A 985 11.93 55.84 6.16
C ARG A 985 12.70 55.81 4.83
N ARG A 986 13.77 55.00 4.72
CA ARG A 986 14.62 54.91 3.52
C ARG A 986 14.01 54.02 2.44
N LYS A 987 13.36 52.89 2.77
CA LYS A 987 12.65 52.08 1.76
C LYS A 987 11.32 52.68 1.30
N LEU A 988 10.64 53.44 2.17
CA LEU A 988 9.41 54.18 1.82
C LEU A 988 9.62 55.30 0.78
N ALA A 989 10.85 55.78 0.64
CA ALA A 989 11.25 56.73 -0.38
C ALA A 989 11.68 56.04 -1.69
N SER A 990 12.27 54.84 -1.61
CA SER A 990 12.78 54.11 -2.79
C SER A 990 11.72 53.29 -3.54
N SER A 991 10.56 52.98 -2.93
CA SER A 991 9.44 52.30 -3.59
C SER A 991 8.60 53.19 -4.52
N VAL A 992 9.04 54.42 -4.79
CA VAL A 992 8.27 55.45 -5.52
C VAL A 992 8.70 55.57 -7.00
N GLY A 993 9.54 54.66 -7.48
CA GLY A 993 9.76 54.53 -8.92
C GLY A 993 8.63 53.72 -9.57
N ASN A 994 7.66 54.40 -10.19
CA ASN A 994 6.68 53.85 -11.16
C ASN A 994 5.46 53.04 -10.65
N VAL A 995 4.71 53.55 -9.66
CA VAL A 995 3.30 53.13 -9.48
C VAL A 995 2.41 54.38 -9.40
N HIS A 996 1.40 54.47 -10.26
CA HIS A 996 0.47 55.59 -10.32
C HIS A 996 -0.08 55.96 -8.94
N ALA A 997 0.12 57.21 -8.54
CA ALA A 997 -0.18 57.77 -7.21
C ALA A 997 -1.67 57.78 -6.79
N THR A 998 -2.59 57.20 -7.56
CA THR A 998 -4.04 57.34 -7.36
C THR A 998 -4.65 56.34 -6.39
N ASN A 999 -4.05 55.17 -6.14
CA ASN A 999 -4.70 54.07 -5.40
C ASN A 999 -4.25 53.88 -3.93
N ASP A 1000 -3.08 54.35 -3.53
CA ASP A 1000 -2.51 54.00 -2.22
C ASP A 1000 -2.89 54.95 -1.07
N TRP A 1001 -3.44 56.13 -1.36
CA TRP A 1001 -3.82 57.11 -0.32
C TRP A 1001 -4.98 56.61 0.56
N TYR A 1002 -5.85 55.74 0.04
CA TYR A 1002 -6.98 55.16 0.77
C TYR A 1002 -6.53 54.23 1.92
N ALA A 1003 -5.37 53.58 1.77
CA ALA A 1003 -4.79 52.77 2.84
C ALA A 1003 -4.34 53.63 4.03
N TRP A 1004 -3.74 54.80 3.74
CA TRP A 1004 -3.35 55.78 4.77
C TRP A 1004 -4.57 56.40 5.46
N GLU A 1005 -5.66 56.67 4.72
CA GLU A 1005 -6.94 57.08 5.30
C GLU A 1005 -7.49 56.01 6.25
N ASN A 1006 -7.62 54.77 5.78
CA ASN A 1006 -8.19 53.70 6.59
C ASN A 1006 -7.37 53.42 7.85
N LEU A 1007 -6.04 53.46 7.74
CA LEU A 1007 -5.13 53.32 8.87
C LEU A 1007 -5.32 54.45 9.89
N LEU A 1008 -5.45 55.70 9.43
CA LEU A 1008 -5.70 56.85 10.28
C LEU A 1008 -7.06 56.78 10.99
N VAL A 1009 -8.10 56.36 10.28
CA VAL A 1009 -9.46 56.21 10.84
C VAL A 1009 -9.51 55.06 11.85
N ALA A 1010 -8.89 53.93 11.52
CA ALA A 1010 -8.69 52.78 12.40
C ALA A 1010 -8.03 53.17 13.74
N TYR A 1011 -6.89 53.87 13.65
CA TYR A 1011 -6.16 54.37 14.80
C TYR A 1011 -6.97 55.34 15.65
N ALA A 1012 -7.69 56.24 14.99
CA ALA A 1012 -8.58 57.17 15.64
C ALA A 1012 -9.73 56.45 16.35
N ASP A 1013 -10.27 55.40 15.75
CA ASP A 1013 -11.35 54.63 16.34
C ASP A 1013 -10.94 53.85 17.59
N ALA A 1014 -9.71 53.36 17.61
CA ALA A 1014 -9.07 52.73 18.77
C ALA A 1014 -8.51 53.72 19.81
N SER A 1015 -8.67 55.04 19.61
CA SER A 1015 -8.17 56.10 20.51
C SER A 1015 -6.64 56.08 20.77
N VAL A 1016 -5.85 55.46 19.88
CA VAL A 1016 -4.41 55.31 20.03
C VAL A 1016 -3.67 56.60 19.61
N LYS A 1017 -2.87 57.19 20.51
CA LYS A 1017 -2.14 58.44 20.28
C LYS A 1017 -0.71 58.21 19.76
N HIS A 1018 -0.55 57.86 18.48
CA HIS A 1018 0.76 57.53 17.88
C HIS A 1018 1.30 58.60 16.90
N LYS A 1019 2.09 59.55 17.41
CA LYS A 1019 2.55 60.74 16.64
C LYS A 1019 3.37 60.43 15.38
N LYS A 1020 4.27 59.43 15.43
CA LYS A 1020 5.15 59.09 14.28
C LYS A 1020 4.37 58.62 13.05
N LEU A 1021 3.26 57.93 13.27
CA LEU A 1021 2.41 57.42 12.18
C LEU A 1021 1.77 58.58 11.41
N PHE A 1022 1.28 59.59 12.13
CA PHE A 1022 0.71 60.80 11.54
C PHE A 1022 1.72 61.59 10.69
N GLU A 1023 2.99 61.66 11.13
CA GLU A 1023 4.06 62.31 10.37
C GLU A 1023 4.35 61.61 9.03
N VAL A 1024 4.05 60.30 8.92
CA VAL A 1024 4.22 59.53 7.68
C VAL A 1024 2.97 59.56 6.81
N ALA A 1025 1.78 59.42 7.40
CA ALA A 1025 0.51 59.34 6.68
C ALA A 1025 0.05 60.69 6.11
N ALA A 1026 0.25 61.78 6.85
CA ALA A 1026 -0.29 63.09 6.47
C ALA A 1026 0.30 63.68 5.17
N PRO A 1027 1.62 63.55 4.88
CA PRO A 1027 2.16 63.95 3.58
C PRO A 1027 1.59 63.13 2.40
N LYS A 1028 1.29 61.85 2.61
CA LYS A 1028 0.74 60.96 1.57
C LYS A 1028 -0.71 61.29 1.24
N LEU A 1029 -1.51 61.59 2.26
CA LEU A 1029 -2.86 62.13 2.06
C LEU A 1029 -2.83 63.51 1.42
N TYR A 1030 -1.92 64.40 1.88
CA TYR A 1030 -1.81 65.76 1.37
C TYR A 1030 -1.49 65.81 -0.13
N ASN A 1031 -0.52 65.00 -0.58
CA ASN A 1031 -0.13 64.94 -1.99
C ASN A 1031 -1.25 64.39 -2.90
N ASN A 1032 -2.30 63.81 -2.32
CA ASN A 1032 -3.40 63.17 -3.05
C ASN A 1032 -4.77 63.80 -2.76
N VAL A 1033 -4.82 64.99 -2.15
CA VAL A 1033 -6.08 65.67 -1.76
C VAL A 1033 -7.09 65.82 -2.91
N HIS A 1034 -6.62 65.90 -4.15
CA HIS A 1034 -7.46 66.03 -5.35
C HIS A 1034 -8.25 64.74 -5.68
N PHE A 1035 -7.84 63.59 -5.16
CA PHE A 1035 -8.55 62.31 -5.34
C PHE A 1035 -9.52 61.99 -4.19
N ILE A 1036 -9.50 62.77 -3.11
CA ILE A 1036 -10.30 62.54 -1.91
C ILE A 1036 -11.71 63.07 -2.12
N LYS A 1037 -12.72 62.20 -1.96
CA LYS A 1037 -14.15 62.55 -2.06
C LYS A 1037 -14.70 63.05 -0.72
N GLY A 1038 -15.89 63.65 -0.75
CA GLY A 1038 -16.55 64.24 0.42
C GLY A 1038 -16.62 63.30 1.64
N ARG A 1039 -17.18 62.11 1.45
CA ARG A 1039 -17.24 61.08 2.50
C ARG A 1039 -15.88 60.80 3.16
N ASN A 1040 -14.83 60.66 2.36
CA ASN A 1040 -13.49 60.34 2.82
C ASN A 1040 -12.83 61.54 3.51
N CYS A 1041 -13.06 62.75 2.99
CA CYS A 1041 -12.63 63.99 3.63
C CYS A 1041 -13.23 64.10 5.04
N ALA A 1042 -14.54 63.86 5.20
CA ALA A 1042 -15.19 63.85 6.50
C ALA A 1042 -14.60 62.79 7.45
N ARG A 1043 -14.33 61.57 6.95
CA ARG A 1043 -13.67 60.51 7.74
C ARG A 1043 -12.29 60.92 8.24
N ILE A 1044 -11.47 61.49 7.35
CA ILE A 1044 -10.12 61.97 7.70
C ILE A 1044 -10.21 63.08 8.74
N LEU A 1045 -11.10 64.05 8.58
CA LEU A 1045 -11.27 65.15 9.53
C LEU A 1045 -11.75 64.65 10.90
N ARG A 1046 -12.71 63.71 10.95
CA ARG A 1046 -13.12 63.06 12.21
C ARG A 1046 -11.97 62.35 12.89
N ALA A 1047 -11.16 61.61 12.13
CA ALA A 1047 -10.00 60.90 12.66
C ALA A 1047 -8.97 61.88 13.24
N LEU A 1048 -8.70 63.01 12.55
CA LEU A 1048 -7.81 64.06 13.03
C LEU A 1048 -8.32 64.70 14.32
N ILE A 1049 -9.63 64.97 14.42
CA ILE A 1049 -10.27 65.51 15.63
C ILE A 1049 -10.16 64.51 16.78
N LYS A 1050 -10.54 63.25 16.55
CA LYS A 1050 -10.57 62.18 17.57
C LYS A 1050 -9.17 61.86 18.11
N CYS A 1051 -8.15 61.88 17.26
CA CYS A 1051 -6.75 61.70 17.68
C CYS A 1051 -6.12 62.93 18.34
N GLY A 1052 -6.77 64.11 18.27
CA GLY A 1052 -6.21 65.35 18.78
C GLY A 1052 -4.96 65.84 18.04
N PHE A 1053 -4.74 65.41 16.78
CA PHE A 1053 -3.57 65.78 15.98
C PHE A 1053 -4.00 66.44 14.66
N ILE A 1054 -3.71 67.73 14.49
CA ILE A 1054 -4.11 68.51 13.31
C ILE A 1054 -2.88 68.80 12.43
N HIS A 1055 -2.78 68.11 11.29
CA HIS A 1055 -1.72 68.37 10.32
C HIS A 1055 -2.10 69.54 9.39
N LYS A 1056 -1.57 70.74 9.69
CA LYS A 1056 -1.94 72.01 9.02
C LYS A 1056 -1.92 71.97 7.49
N ARG A 1057 -0.91 71.32 6.87
CA ARG A 1057 -0.82 71.23 5.40
C ARG A 1057 -1.90 70.33 4.80
N LEU A 1058 -2.20 69.21 5.46
CA LEU A 1058 -3.22 68.26 4.99
C LEU A 1058 -4.60 68.92 5.02
N VAL A 1059 -4.93 69.57 6.14
CA VAL A 1059 -6.21 70.27 6.30
C VAL A 1059 -6.32 71.45 5.31
N ALA A 1060 -5.25 72.23 5.11
CA ALA A 1060 -5.24 73.28 4.09
C ALA A 1060 -5.39 72.73 2.66
N GLY A 1061 -4.81 71.56 2.37
CA GLY A 1061 -4.94 70.88 1.09
C GLY A 1061 -6.37 70.38 0.84
N LEU A 1062 -6.97 69.71 1.82
CA LEU A 1062 -8.38 69.27 1.77
C LEU A 1062 -9.32 70.46 1.59
N ARG A 1063 -9.06 71.55 2.32
CA ARG A 1063 -9.81 72.82 2.21
C ARG A 1063 -9.74 73.39 0.80
N LYS A 1064 -8.54 73.45 0.21
CA LYS A 1064 -8.33 73.96 -1.15
C LYS A 1064 -8.99 73.07 -2.21
N ALA A 1065 -9.12 71.77 -1.94
CA ALA A 1065 -9.75 70.81 -2.85
C ALA A 1065 -11.29 70.81 -2.80
N LEU A 1066 -11.90 71.30 -1.70
CA LEU A 1066 -13.36 71.38 -1.52
C LEU A 1066 -14.18 71.89 -2.72
N PRO A 1067 -13.78 72.97 -3.43
CA PRO A 1067 -14.59 73.52 -4.54
C PRO A 1067 -14.75 72.53 -5.69
N THR A 1068 -13.73 71.71 -5.90
CA THR A 1068 -13.65 70.70 -6.97
C THR A 1068 -13.94 69.29 -6.44
N MET A 1069 -14.25 69.15 -5.15
CA MET A 1069 -14.43 67.85 -4.50
C MET A 1069 -15.80 67.27 -4.83
N SER A 1070 -15.80 66.05 -5.36
CA SER A 1070 -17.03 65.26 -5.52
C SER A 1070 -17.55 64.88 -4.13
N CYS A 1071 -18.65 65.50 -3.72
CA CYS A 1071 -19.31 65.32 -2.43
C CYS A 1071 -20.80 65.61 -2.54
N SER A 1072 -21.65 65.06 -1.67
CA SER A 1072 -23.06 65.45 -1.56
C SER A 1072 -23.22 66.74 -0.72
N THR A 1073 -24.41 67.36 -0.75
CA THR A 1073 -24.71 68.54 0.09
C THR A 1073 -24.60 68.22 1.59
N ASP A 1074 -24.98 67.01 2.01
CA ASP A 1074 -24.87 66.55 3.40
C ASP A 1074 -23.42 66.27 3.80
N GLU A 1075 -22.63 65.68 2.91
CA GLU A 1075 -21.19 65.48 3.13
C GLU A 1075 -20.47 66.82 3.26
N LEU A 1076 -20.81 67.80 2.42
CA LEU A 1076 -20.25 69.14 2.50
C LEU A 1076 -20.66 69.84 3.81
N GLN A 1077 -21.91 69.69 4.26
CA GLN A 1077 -22.36 70.21 5.56
C GLN A 1077 -21.56 69.63 6.71
N GLU A 1078 -21.34 68.32 6.68
CA GLU A 1078 -20.56 67.62 7.68
C GLU A 1078 -19.10 68.06 7.67
N ILE A 1079 -18.48 68.19 6.49
CA ILE A 1079 -17.11 68.70 6.37
C ILE A 1079 -17.01 70.13 6.93
N CYS A 1080 -17.96 71.01 6.63
CA CYS A 1080 -18.00 72.36 7.21
C CYS A 1080 -18.10 72.32 8.73
N ARG A 1081 -18.97 71.47 9.31
CA ARG A 1081 -19.05 71.30 10.77
C ARG A 1081 -17.72 70.83 11.36
N LEU A 1082 -17.07 69.86 10.73
CA LEU A 1082 -15.79 69.30 11.19
C LEU A 1082 -14.65 70.32 11.08
N LEU A 1083 -14.60 71.12 10.01
CA LEU A 1083 -13.61 72.19 9.90
C LEU A 1083 -13.85 73.29 10.93
N ASN A 1084 -15.11 73.67 11.16
CA ASN A 1084 -15.49 74.64 12.18
C ASN A 1084 -15.16 74.14 13.60
N SER A 1085 -15.38 72.85 13.90
CA SER A 1085 -15.00 72.26 15.20
C SER A 1085 -13.49 72.20 15.42
N MET A 1086 -12.71 72.21 14.32
CA MET A 1086 -11.25 72.37 14.34
C MET A 1086 -10.79 73.84 14.45
N GLY A 1087 -11.72 74.79 14.59
CA GLY A 1087 -11.43 76.23 14.65
C GLY A 1087 -11.06 76.85 13.29
N ILE A 1088 -11.40 76.18 12.20
CA ILE A 1088 -11.08 76.60 10.83
C ILE A 1088 -12.39 77.07 10.18
N HIS A 1089 -12.73 78.34 10.39
CA HIS A 1089 -13.90 78.95 9.78
C HIS A 1089 -13.64 79.15 8.28
N ASP A 1090 -14.47 78.55 7.42
CA ASP A 1090 -14.31 78.65 5.98
C ASP A 1090 -15.54 79.31 5.31
N GLU A 1091 -15.50 80.63 5.19
CA GLU A 1091 -16.49 81.44 4.47
C GLU A 1091 -16.74 80.92 3.03
N PHE A 1092 -15.73 80.28 2.42
CA PHE A 1092 -15.85 79.74 1.08
C PHE A 1092 -16.67 78.45 1.06
N ALA A 1093 -16.47 77.56 2.04
CA ALA A 1093 -17.24 76.34 2.18
C ALA A 1093 -18.71 76.63 2.51
N ASP A 1094 -18.96 77.65 3.36
CA ASP A 1094 -20.32 78.15 3.65
C ASP A 1094 -21.01 78.76 2.41
N LYS A 1095 -20.27 79.47 1.56
CA LYS A 1095 -20.78 79.95 0.26
C LYS A 1095 -21.07 78.80 -0.71
N LEU A 1096 -20.18 77.80 -0.80
CA LEU A 1096 -20.37 76.62 -1.64
C LEU A 1096 -21.62 75.82 -1.23
N LEU A 1097 -21.87 75.75 0.08
CA LEU A 1097 -23.05 75.12 0.66
C LEU A 1097 -24.35 75.85 0.29
N ARG A 1098 -24.33 77.19 0.30
CA ARG A 1098 -25.46 78.02 -0.15
C ARG A 1098 -25.70 77.88 -1.66
N TYR A 1099 -24.64 77.80 -2.46
CA TYR A 1099 -24.72 77.65 -3.91
C TYR A 1099 -25.36 76.32 -4.32
N ARG A 1100 -24.94 75.20 -3.71
CA ARG A 1100 -25.52 73.88 -4.00
C ARG A 1100 -26.95 73.70 -3.46
N LYS A 1101 -27.34 74.43 -2.41
CA LYS A 1101 -28.74 74.48 -1.97
C LYS A 1101 -29.64 75.24 -2.94
N ALA A 1102 -29.09 76.16 -3.74
CA ALA A 1102 -29.84 76.89 -4.77
C ALA A 1102 -30.04 76.05 -6.06
N GLU A 1103 -29.06 75.24 -6.48
CA GLU A 1103 -29.20 74.34 -7.65
C GLU A 1103 -30.26 73.23 -7.46
N VAL A 1104 -30.58 72.82 -6.22
CA VAL A 1104 -31.65 71.83 -5.96
C VAL A 1104 -33.06 72.43 -6.07
N LEU A 1105 -33.19 73.77 -6.13
CA LEU A 1105 -34.48 74.44 -6.26
C LEU A 1105 -34.95 74.64 -7.71
N ASP A 1106 -34.08 74.48 -8.70
CA ASP A 1106 -34.42 74.67 -10.13
C ASP A 1106 -34.90 73.39 -10.87
N ASP A 1107 -34.94 72.22 -10.20
CA ASP A 1107 -35.35 70.94 -10.81
C ASP A 1107 -36.84 70.55 -10.54
N VAL A 1108 -37.73 71.51 -10.24
CA VAL A 1108 -39.18 71.27 -10.07
C VAL A 1108 -40.06 71.90 -11.16
N VAL A 1109 -39.50 72.59 -12.17
CA VAL A 1109 -40.25 72.98 -13.38
C VAL A 1109 -39.38 72.85 -14.64
N SER A 1110 -39.21 71.61 -15.13
CA SER A 1110 -39.11 71.29 -16.56
C SER A 1110 -39.49 69.83 -16.80
#